data_AF-A0A0L0G318-F1
#
_entry.id   AF-A0A0L0G318-F1
#
_cell.length_a   1.000
_cell.length_b   1.000
_cell.length_c   1.000
_cell.angle_alpha   90.00
_cell.angle_beta   90.00
_cell.angle_gamma   90.00
#
_symmetry.space_group_name_H-M   'P 1'
#
loop_
_entity.id
_entity.type
_entity.pdbx_description
1 polymer ?
#
loop_
_entity_poly.entity_id
_entity_poly.type
_entity_poly.pdbx_seq_one_letter_code
_entity_poly.pdbx_strand_id
1 'polypeptide(L)'
;MTPSNIIRAGCLLAVAATTVCAQEAPFCDADCNTTPRVCYNATELTRQVQLGLSDIWIHRSITLEDVLELNPPRDLNIRACNTVEVNCSPNGAFKIGEGAEGTTGDSIFIGGFSIVGCNGGAVKARSSNSITLQGLAITGPATEMSEPASALNSPTVLIDSCSFKGNRLDASVLEMGGGALYIDATNATIVHSEFHNNSANYGGAIFSTQALDVQNSNVTSNNCLKAGCGIYAIGLSVSNSRFSGNNNKGQREADPQTIEEATRGGAIYSELGLMATNIICEDNVAYMGGCWYTNSVTEQVSLTDSNFLRNLAHDSTEGSGLGGGGRSVSSMRIERCTFDSNQASSASIFQADGIVDIIDSDFRHNIGVSASSTLLYTGPVTVTNSNFHNNSAFNSGGGAINSEAAENFVQDSNFTMNIAGGGGGAISARGAVILIRSRFIANRANGGQSEQGFGGAVFADTLVAGETLYFGHNTAGLDGGAIVCRGDINISGAQFEFNSATENGGAISAFYQVALASSSFNGNTATGSGGALFLNDVIMANEVNFTNNDAAANGGAIYSSGIFPSYLVAARLTNNTASFGGGIYSENSKVELYNSIVQDNEAFSKGGALYVQQVVVRNSVIKCNKAIIGGALAITGVVVDLDNTTRITSNNGICSNIYFQSGLACEDGLGDDYCDCAFTAQMLAECGNGAVCDIEATKPFTTDVPCLCPEGWFLNTAGGLCIPCSTCGTSASQASTLNDFMFGTSDIFKHLTMLLTKNTSKRLDRGAANIQQHY
;
A
#
# COMPACT_ATOMS: atom_id res chain seq x y z
N MET A 1 77.55 62.71 -45.63
CA MET A 1 78.44 62.99 -44.49
C MET A 1 77.70 62.63 -43.21
N THR A 2 78.29 61.79 -42.39
CA THR A 2 77.91 61.44 -41.00
C THR A 2 78.07 62.65 -40.05
N PRO A 3 77.87 62.55 -38.70
CA PRO A 3 76.88 61.83 -37.85
C PRO A 3 76.34 62.74 -36.69
N SER A 4 75.55 62.15 -35.76
CA SER A 4 75.70 62.24 -34.27
C SER A 4 74.46 62.63 -33.41
N ASN A 5 73.88 61.62 -32.73
CA ASN A 5 73.79 61.43 -31.26
C ASN A 5 73.37 62.59 -30.31
N ILE A 6 72.18 62.50 -29.68
CA ILE A 6 71.94 62.24 -28.21
C ILE A 6 70.58 62.78 -27.67
N ILE A 7 69.71 61.82 -27.31
CA ILE A 7 68.91 61.60 -26.07
C ILE A 7 68.17 62.77 -25.35
N ARG A 8 66.81 62.70 -25.31
CA ARG A 8 65.87 62.60 -24.15
C ARG A 8 64.45 63.03 -24.60
N ALA A 9 63.51 62.10 -24.82
CA ALA A 9 62.59 61.43 -23.88
C ALA A 9 61.24 62.16 -23.68
N GLY A 10 60.14 61.53 -24.12
CA GLY A 10 58.76 61.88 -23.73
C GLY A 10 57.62 61.43 -24.67
N CYS A 11 57.17 60.17 -24.51
CA CYS A 11 55.81 59.58 -24.73
C CYS A 11 55.13 59.67 -26.13
N LEU A 12 54.40 58.68 -26.66
CA LEU A 12 53.88 57.38 -26.21
C LEU A 12 53.66 56.55 -27.50
N LEU A 13 54.22 55.34 -27.61
CA LEU A 13 54.17 54.52 -28.84
C LEU A 13 53.37 53.24 -28.61
N ALA A 14 52.70 52.85 -29.68
CA ALA A 14 51.71 51.81 -29.80
C ALA A 14 52.22 50.39 -29.54
N VAL A 15 51.24 49.57 -29.21
CA VAL A 15 51.17 48.09 -29.20
C VAL A 15 52.09 47.44 -30.23
N ALA A 16 53.00 46.59 -29.75
CA ALA A 16 53.58 45.49 -30.50
C ALA A 16 54.04 44.40 -29.51
N ALA A 17 53.22 43.37 -29.31
CA ALA A 17 53.68 42.09 -28.80
C ALA A 17 54.04 41.23 -30.00
N THR A 18 55.32 40.95 -30.11
CA THR A 18 56.02 40.26 -31.19
C THR A 18 55.70 38.78 -31.24
N THR A 19 55.36 38.32 -32.43
CA THR A 19 55.49 36.95 -32.94
C THR A 19 56.93 36.45 -32.76
N VAL A 20 57.09 35.34 -32.05
CA VAL A 20 58.29 34.49 -32.11
C VAL A 20 57.89 33.21 -32.82
N CYS A 21 58.52 32.96 -33.97
CA CYS A 21 58.35 31.76 -34.77
C CYS A 21 58.72 30.50 -33.98
N ALA A 22 57.76 29.59 -33.79
CA ALA A 22 58.04 28.17 -33.61
C ALA A 22 58.03 27.51 -34.99
N GLN A 23 59.10 26.79 -35.32
CA GLN A 23 59.17 25.95 -36.51
C GLN A 23 58.16 24.80 -36.39
N GLU A 24 57.33 24.65 -37.43
CA GLU A 24 56.43 23.52 -37.74
C GLU A 24 55.38 23.13 -36.70
N ALA A 25 54.39 24.00 -36.48
CA ALA A 25 53.05 23.55 -36.11
C ALA A 25 52.24 23.27 -37.40
N PRO A 26 51.69 22.07 -37.63
CA PRO A 26 50.85 21.82 -38.79
C PRO A 26 49.55 22.63 -38.63
N PHE A 27 49.31 23.56 -39.56
CA PHE A 27 48.01 24.21 -39.72
C PHE A 27 46.95 23.12 -39.93
N CYS A 28 45.88 23.19 -39.14
CA CYS A 28 44.83 22.18 -39.12
C CYS A 28 44.01 22.20 -40.43
N ASP A 29 43.56 21.02 -40.86
CA ASP A 29 42.85 20.73 -42.12
C ASP A 29 41.53 21.51 -42.30
N ALA A 30 41.08 21.62 -43.56
CA ALA A 30 40.08 22.56 -44.09
C ALA A 30 38.62 22.39 -43.58
N ASP A 31 38.35 21.49 -42.63
CA ASP A 31 36.99 21.24 -42.12
C ASP A 31 36.59 22.15 -40.93
N CYS A 32 37.50 23.01 -40.46
CA CYS A 32 37.21 24.02 -39.43
C CYS A 32 37.11 25.42 -40.06
N ASN A 33 36.05 25.66 -40.82
CA ASN A 33 35.78 26.97 -41.41
C ASN A 33 35.56 28.03 -40.30
N THR A 34 36.60 28.80 -39.97
CA THR A 34 36.65 30.29 -40.06
C THR A 34 37.89 30.96 -39.45
N THR A 35 38.88 30.25 -38.89
CA THR A 35 40.17 30.85 -38.44
C THR A 35 41.31 29.82 -38.45
N PRO A 36 42.58 30.20 -38.70
CA PRO A 36 43.72 29.30 -38.51
C PRO A 36 43.82 28.93 -37.03
N ARG A 37 43.57 27.67 -36.69
CA ARG A 37 43.68 27.13 -35.33
C ARG A 37 45.00 26.40 -35.19
N VAL A 38 45.64 26.51 -34.02
CA VAL A 38 46.93 25.87 -33.75
C VAL A 38 46.68 24.55 -33.03
N CYS A 39 47.12 23.47 -33.67
CA CYS A 39 47.04 22.10 -33.17
C CYS A 39 48.20 21.83 -32.18
N TYR A 40 47.94 21.38 -30.95
CA TYR A 40 48.97 21.15 -29.93
C TYR A 40 49.03 19.68 -29.47
N ASN A 41 50.23 19.14 -29.26
CA ASN A 41 50.45 17.85 -28.57
C ASN A 41 50.48 18.06 -27.04
N ALA A 42 50.53 16.99 -26.24
CA ALA A 42 50.46 17.08 -24.77
C ALA A 42 51.52 18.01 -24.15
N THR A 43 52.78 17.91 -24.60
CA THR A 43 53.89 18.76 -24.12
C THR A 43 53.75 20.22 -24.55
N GLU A 44 53.18 20.47 -25.73
CA GLU A 44 52.92 21.81 -26.25
C GLU A 44 51.68 22.44 -25.57
N LEU A 45 50.72 21.64 -25.10
CA LEU A 45 49.52 22.12 -24.40
C LEU A 45 49.86 22.92 -23.12
N THR A 46 50.73 22.36 -22.26
CA THR A 46 51.16 23.02 -21.01
C THR A 46 51.82 24.35 -21.28
N ARG A 47 52.74 24.37 -22.25
CA ARG A 47 53.52 25.54 -22.62
C ARG A 47 52.63 26.66 -23.14
N GLN A 48 51.61 26.32 -23.93
CA GLN A 48 50.73 27.27 -24.59
C GLN A 48 49.69 27.86 -23.62
N VAL A 49 49.20 27.08 -22.66
CA VAL A 49 48.37 27.59 -21.55
C VAL A 49 49.15 28.54 -20.65
N GLN A 50 50.40 28.21 -20.31
CA GLN A 50 51.28 29.10 -19.53
C GLN A 50 51.61 30.41 -20.27
N LEU A 51 51.54 30.41 -21.61
CA LEU A 51 51.69 31.60 -22.46
C LEU A 51 50.39 32.43 -22.59
N GLY A 52 49.30 32.02 -21.93
CA GLY A 52 48.06 32.80 -21.82
C GLY A 52 47.02 32.54 -22.92
N LEU A 53 47.09 31.42 -23.63
CA LEU A 53 46.06 31.02 -24.59
C LEU A 53 44.79 30.51 -23.88
N SER A 54 43.64 31.01 -24.34
CA SER A 54 42.32 30.73 -23.78
C SER A 54 41.51 29.69 -24.56
N ASP A 55 41.83 29.44 -25.83
CA ASP A 55 41.08 28.51 -26.70
C ASP A 55 42.00 27.45 -27.31
N ILE A 56 41.82 26.20 -26.90
CA ILE A 56 42.66 25.06 -27.27
C ILE A 56 41.81 24.04 -28.01
N TRP A 57 42.34 23.59 -29.15
CA TRP A 57 41.70 22.55 -29.96
C TRP A 57 42.63 21.35 -30.11
N ILE A 58 42.13 20.17 -29.76
CA ILE A 58 42.79 18.87 -29.94
C ILE A 58 42.26 18.26 -31.25
N HIS A 59 43.18 17.83 -32.13
CA HIS A 59 42.82 17.36 -33.47
C HIS A 59 43.14 15.90 -33.73
N ARG A 60 43.94 15.27 -32.86
CA ARG A 60 44.32 13.85 -32.94
C ARG A 60 44.36 13.28 -31.53
N SER A 61 44.19 11.97 -31.41
CA SER A 61 44.35 11.28 -30.13
C SER A 61 45.74 11.53 -29.55
N ILE A 62 45.79 11.78 -28.25
CA ILE A 62 47.02 12.07 -27.51
C ILE A 62 47.16 11.10 -26.34
N THR A 63 48.39 10.88 -25.90
CA THR A 63 48.68 10.14 -24.67
C THR A 63 49.18 11.11 -23.60
N LEU A 64 48.54 11.09 -22.43
CA LEU A 64 49.01 11.79 -21.24
C LEU A 64 49.88 10.85 -20.42
N GLU A 65 51.21 11.04 -20.51
CA GLU A 65 52.17 10.22 -19.76
C GLU A 65 52.24 10.62 -18.27
N ASP A 66 51.90 11.87 -17.94
CA ASP A 66 51.93 12.43 -16.59
C ASP A 66 50.84 13.52 -16.44
N VAL A 67 50.73 14.08 -15.24
CA VAL A 67 49.81 15.16 -14.90
C VAL A 67 50.05 16.41 -15.74
N LEU A 68 49.00 16.91 -16.37
CA LEU A 68 48.99 18.16 -17.12
C LEU A 68 48.45 19.30 -16.25
N GLU A 69 49.36 20.05 -15.62
CA GLU A 69 49.00 21.21 -14.79
C GLU A 69 48.79 22.48 -15.63
N LEU A 70 47.56 23.02 -15.60
CA LEU A 70 47.11 24.17 -16.35
C LEU A 70 46.63 25.28 -15.39
N ASN A 71 47.33 26.40 -15.32
CA ASN A 71 46.95 27.55 -14.49
C ASN A 71 46.66 28.77 -15.38
N PRO A 72 45.47 28.84 -16.03
CA PRO A 72 45.19 29.86 -17.02
C PRO A 72 44.95 31.23 -16.36
N PRO A 73 45.51 32.33 -16.90
CA PRO A 73 45.29 33.69 -16.39
C PRO A 73 43.94 34.31 -16.85
N ARG A 74 43.17 33.61 -17.69
CA ARG A 74 41.90 34.02 -18.31
C ARG A 74 41.02 32.77 -18.52
N ASP A 75 39.85 32.94 -19.14
CA ASP A 75 39.00 31.83 -19.57
C ASP A 75 39.79 30.76 -20.31
N LEU A 76 39.42 29.49 -20.10
CA LEU A 76 40.05 28.34 -20.74
C LEU A 76 38.99 27.45 -21.37
N ASN A 77 39.07 27.27 -22.69
CA ASN A 77 38.25 26.35 -23.46
C ASN A 77 39.14 25.27 -24.07
N ILE A 78 38.91 24.00 -23.72
CA ILE A 78 39.54 22.84 -24.35
C ILE A 78 38.48 22.09 -25.16
N ARG A 79 38.69 22.02 -26.48
CA ARG A 79 37.75 21.45 -27.44
C ARG A 79 38.45 20.44 -28.35
N ALA A 80 37.68 19.63 -29.06
CA ALA A 80 38.19 18.81 -30.15
C ALA A 80 37.42 19.06 -31.45
N CYS A 81 38.11 18.95 -32.59
CA CYS A 81 37.52 19.14 -33.92
C CYS A 81 36.91 17.87 -34.51
N ASN A 82 37.33 16.69 -34.05
CA ASN A 82 36.97 15.37 -34.56
C ASN A 82 36.85 14.38 -33.39
N THR A 83 36.53 13.10 -33.67
CA THR A 83 36.64 12.02 -32.68
C THR A 83 38.08 11.90 -32.20
N VAL A 84 38.34 12.43 -31.00
CA VAL A 84 39.64 12.46 -30.36
C VAL A 84 39.56 11.64 -29.07
N GLU A 85 40.58 10.82 -28.85
CA GLU A 85 40.75 10.06 -27.62
C GLU A 85 42.02 10.48 -26.89
N VAL A 86 41.88 10.81 -25.61
CA VAL A 86 42.99 11.09 -24.69
C VAL A 86 43.25 9.84 -23.86
N ASN A 87 44.36 9.17 -24.13
CA ASN A 87 44.77 7.97 -23.40
C ASN A 87 45.68 8.35 -22.24
N CYS A 88 45.32 8.00 -21.01
CA CYS A 88 46.15 8.28 -19.84
C CYS A 88 47.05 7.10 -19.49
N SER A 89 48.29 7.40 -19.07
CA SER A 89 49.05 6.52 -18.19
C SER A 89 48.41 6.52 -16.79
N PRO A 90 48.82 5.62 -15.86
CA PRO A 90 48.32 5.63 -14.48
C PRO A 90 48.37 7.00 -13.78
N ASN A 91 49.33 7.87 -14.13
CA ASN A 91 49.48 9.20 -13.52
C ASN A 91 48.94 10.35 -14.40
N GLY A 92 48.49 10.06 -15.63
CA GLY A 92 47.98 11.07 -16.55
C GLY A 92 46.66 11.67 -16.08
N ALA A 93 46.56 13.00 -16.04
CA ALA A 93 45.37 13.74 -15.62
C ALA A 93 45.38 15.17 -16.17
N PHE A 94 44.21 15.77 -16.45
CA PHE A 94 44.10 17.23 -16.60
C PHE A 94 43.91 17.86 -15.22
N LYS A 95 44.86 18.67 -14.75
CA LYS A 95 44.74 19.42 -13.50
C LYS A 95 44.73 20.92 -13.78
N ILE A 96 43.58 21.56 -13.60
CA ILE A 96 43.35 22.97 -13.93
C ILE A 96 43.12 23.77 -12.66
N GLY A 97 43.93 24.80 -12.43
CA GLY A 97 43.85 25.65 -11.23
C GLY A 97 44.49 25.07 -9.98
N GLU A 98 45.30 24.01 -10.10
CA GLU A 98 46.08 23.49 -8.97
C GLU A 98 47.36 24.32 -8.76
N GLY A 99 47.36 25.24 -7.77
CA GLY A 99 48.58 25.93 -7.30
C GLY A 99 48.61 27.46 -7.44
N ALA A 100 47.56 28.09 -7.95
CA ALA A 100 47.48 29.55 -8.02
C ALA A 100 47.00 30.16 -6.69
N GLU A 101 47.82 30.99 -6.05
CA GLU A 101 47.35 32.00 -5.09
C GLU A 101 46.61 33.11 -5.88
N GLY A 102 45.40 32.81 -6.38
CA GLY A 102 44.59 33.70 -7.20
C GLY A 102 43.61 32.96 -8.12
N THR A 103 42.51 33.62 -8.52
CA THR A 103 41.50 33.10 -9.44
C THR A 103 42.10 32.80 -10.82
N THR A 104 41.94 31.57 -11.31
CA THR A 104 42.26 31.17 -12.68
C THR A 104 41.07 31.49 -13.58
N GLY A 105 41.12 32.59 -14.33
CA GLY A 105 40.07 32.97 -15.28
C GLY A 105 38.66 33.11 -14.69
N ASP A 106 37.67 33.48 -15.51
CA ASP A 106 36.26 33.50 -15.08
C ASP A 106 35.58 32.15 -15.36
N SER A 107 35.96 31.44 -16.44
CA SER A 107 35.33 30.20 -16.88
C SER A 107 36.31 29.13 -17.38
N ILE A 108 35.99 27.87 -17.11
CA ILE A 108 36.64 26.68 -17.68
C ILE A 108 35.60 25.88 -18.48
N PHE A 109 35.90 25.56 -19.72
CA PHE A 109 35.14 24.68 -20.59
C PHE A 109 36.03 23.53 -21.06
N ILE A 110 35.54 22.30 -20.97
CA ILE A 110 36.21 21.12 -21.52
C ILE A 110 35.17 20.25 -22.23
N GLY A 111 35.39 19.94 -23.50
CA GLY A 111 34.37 19.21 -24.24
C GLY A 111 34.72 18.65 -25.61
N GLY A 112 33.92 17.68 -26.04
CA GLY A 112 33.92 17.14 -27.40
C GLY A 112 34.90 16.01 -27.69
N PHE A 113 35.43 15.32 -26.68
CA PHE A 113 36.39 14.22 -26.85
C PHE A 113 36.26 13.15 -25.75
N SER A 114 36.94 12.03 -25.96
CA SER A 114 36.98 10.91 -25.02
C SER A 114 38.26 10.91 -24.19
N ILE A 115 38.17 10.47 -22.94
CA ILE A 115 39.31 10.29 -22.03
C ILE A 115 39.25 8.87 -21.47
N VAL A 116 40.36 8.14 -21.52
CA VAL A 116 40.41 6.72 -21.16
C VAL A 116 41.60 6.41 -20.25
N GLY A 117 41.36 5.70 -19.15
CA GLY A 117 42.40 5.00 -18.38
C GLY A 117 43.18 5.83 -17.35
N CYS A 118 42.67 6.98 -16.91
CA CYS A 118 43.36 7.87 -15.97
C CYS A 118 43.18 7.38 -14.52
N ASN A 119 44.16 6.69 -13.92
CA ASN A 119 44.03 6.17 -12.55
C ASN A 119 44.01 7.29 -11.49
N GLY A 120 44.65 8.43 -11.76
CA GLY A 120 44.69 9.60 -10.86
C GLY A 120 43.53 10.60 -11.04
N GLY A 121 42.47 10.23 -11.77
CA GLY A 121 41.39 11.13 -12.18
C GLY A 121 41.64 11.77 -13.55
N ALA A 122 40.61 11.89 -14.38
CA ALA A 122 40.70 12.42 -15.74
C ALA A 122 40.71 13.95 -15.77
N VAL A 123 39.82 14.59 -15.01
CA VAL A 123 39.64 16.06 -15.02
C VAL A 123 39.51 16.60 -13.60
N LYS A 124 40.48 17.39 -13.18
CA LYS A 124 40.42 18.16 -11.95
C LYS A 124 40.41 19.63 -12.28
N ALA A 125 39.36 20.35 -11.89
CA ALA A 125 39.21 21.76 -12.21
C ALA A 125 38.74 22.55 -10.98
N ARG A 126 39.48 23.62 -10.65
CA ARG A 126 39.16 24.53 -9.54
C ARG A 126 39.51 25.98 -9.86
N SER A 127 39.17 26.88 -8.94
CA SER A 127 39.61 28.29 -8.93
C SER A 127 39.03 29.18 -10.05
N SER A 128 37.87 28.83 -10.60
CA SER A 128 37.11 29.64 -11.58
C SER A 128 35.66 29.89 -11.12
N ASN A 129 34.98 30.90 -11.69
CA ASN A 129 33.58 31.21 -11.36
C ASN A 129 32.59 30.22 -11.97
N SER A 130 32.96 29.58 -13.08
CA SER A 130 32.17 28.52 -13.71
C SER A 130 33.03 27.42 -14.34
N ILE A 131 32.53 26.19 -14.27
CA ILE A 131 33.11 25.02 -14.97
C ILE A 131 32.02 24.36 -15.80
N THR A 132 32.30 24.09 -17.08
CA THR A 132 31.41 23.34 -17.98
C THR A 132 32.14 22.14 -18.57
N LEU A 133 31.58 20.94 -18.38
CA LEU A 133 31.95 19.74 -19.12
C LEU A 133 30.85 19.45 -20.15
N GLN A 134 31.21 19.38 -21.44
CA GLN A 134 30.22 19.15 -22.50
C GLN A 134 30.66 18.10 -23.52
N GLY A 135 29.84 17.08 -23.77
CA GLY A 135 30.14 16.10 -24.82
C GLY A 135 31.41 15.26 -24.53
N LEU A 136 31.77 15.08 -23.26
CA LEU A 136 32.91 14.26 -22.86
C LEU A 136 32.49 12.81 -22.65
N ALA A 137 33.35 11.88 -23.06
CA ALA A 137 33.20 10.46 -22.72
C ALA A 137 34.39 9.99 -21.89
N ILE A 138 34.19 9.76 -20.60
CA ILE A 138 35.25 9.38 -19.65
C ILE A 138 35.06 7.91 -19.25
N THR A 139 36.03 7.08 -19.64
CA THR A 139 36.03 5.65 -19.34
C THR A 139 37.15 5.32 -18.36
N GLY A 140 36.76 4.78 -17.21
CA GLY A 140 37.67 4.39 -16.16
C GLY A 140 38.60 3.23 -16.55
N PRO A 141 39.74 3.08 -15.85
CA PRO A 141 40.67 1.98 -16.05
C PRO A 141 40.10 0.65 -15.55
N ALA A 142 40.78 -0.46 -15.85
CA ALA A 142 40.43 -1.78 -15.32
C ALA A 142 40.71 -1.91 -13.80
N THR A 143 41.60 -1.08 -13.27
CA THR A 143 41.97 -0.99 -11.85
C THR A 143 41.16 0.08 -11.13
N GLU A 144 41.26 0.12 -9.81
CA GLU A 144 40.68 1.23 -9.02
C GLU A 144 41.51 2.51 -9.20
N MET A 145 40.82 3.64 -9.09
CA MET A 145 41.36 5.00 -9.19
C MET A 145 41.58 5.57 -7.78
N SER A 146 42.60 6.42 -7.64
CA SER A 146 42.89 7.10 -6.37
C SER A 146 42.11 8.39 -6.17
N GLU A 147 41.55 8.95 -7.24
CA GLU A 147 40.69 10.14 -7.25
C GLU A 147 39.46 9.90 -8.15
N PRO A 148 38.35 10.65 -7.96
CA PRO A 148 37.20 10.63 -8.88
C PRO A 148 37.60 10.91 -10.33
N ALA A 149 36.84 10.37 -11.30
CA ALA A 149 37.14 10.61 -12.71
C ALA A 149 37.11 12.11 -13.05
N SER A 150 36.16 12.86 -12.50
CA SER A 150 36.25 14.31 -12.46
C SER A 150 35.97 14.88 -11.07
N ALA A 151 36.84 15.79 -10.63
CA ALA A 151 36.68 16.54 -9.39
C ALA A 151 36.59 18.04 -9.70
N LEU A 152 35.42 18.63 -9.45
CA LEU A 152 35.05 19.96 -9.89
C LEU A 152 34.72 20.84 -8.68
N ASN A 153 35.43 21.96 -8.53
CA ASN A 153 35.19 22.93 -7.46
C ASN A 153 35.04 24.34 -8.05
N SER A 154 33.80 24.83 -8.07
CA SER A 154 33.46 26.16 -8.61
C SER A 154 32.05 26.56 -8.17
N PRO A 155 31.72 27.85 -8.00
CA PRO A 155 30.36 28.27 -7.68
C PRO A 155 29.31 27.73 -8.65
N THR A 156 29.61 27.66 -9.95
CA THR A 156 28.70 27.15 -10.98
C THR A 156 29.32 25.99 -11.75
N VAL A 157 28.62 24.85 -11.80
CA VAL A 157 29.06 23.67 -12.56
C VAL A 157 27.94 23.20 -13.49
N LEU A 158 28.26 23.03 -14.77
CA LEU A 158 27.36 22.45 -15.77
C LEU A 158 27.99 21.20 -16.39
N ILE A 159 27.27 20.09 -16.36
CA ILE A 159 27.60 18.87 -17.08
C ILE A 159 26.52 18.62 -18.12
N ASP A 160 26.87 18.64 -19.40
CA ASP A 160 25.91 18.46 -20.49
C ASP A 160 26.40 17.40 -21.47
N SER A 161 25.52 16.46 -21.82
CA SER A 161 25.78 15.48 -22.87
C SER A 161 27.07 14.66 -22.63
N CYS A 162 27.42 14.39 -21.37
CA CYS A 162 28.61 13.64 -21.00
C CYS A 162 28.31 12.16 -20.71
N SER A 163 29.29 11.28 -20.87
CA SER A 163 29.18 9.85 -20.57
C SER A 163 30.32 9.41 -19.65
N PHE A 164 29.99 8.80 -18.52
CA PHE A 164 30.94 8.31 -17.52
C PHE A 164 30.75 6.81 -17.32
N LYS A 165 31.75 6.02 -17.72
CA LYS A 165 31.65 4.56 -17.76
C LYS A 165 32.79 3.87 -17.02
N GLY A 166 32.46 2.98 -16.09
CA GLY A 166 33.46 2.13 -15.44
C GLY A 166 34.43 2.86 -14.52
N ASN A 167 34.08 4.05 -14.03
CA ASN A 167 34.94 4.83 -13.15
C ASN A 167 34.83 4.32 -11.71
N ARG A 168 35.88 3.64 -11.23
CA ARG A 168 35.90 2.94 -9.94
C ARG A 168 36.88 3.62 -8.98
N LEU A 169 36.37 4.33 -7.99
CA LEU A 169 37.16 4.91 -6.91
C LEU A 169 37.50 3.84 -5.87
N ASP A 170 38.77 3.81 -5.44
CA ASP A 170 39.27 2.90 -4.40
C ASP A 170 38.51 3.08 -3.09
N ALA A 171 38.03 1.97 -2.53
CA ALA A 171 37.22 1.93 -1.31
C ALA A 171 37.98 2.38 -0.05
N SER A 172 39.32 2.34 -0.07
CA SER A 172 40.17 2.85 1.02
C SER A 172 40.24 4.37 1.08
N VAL A 173 39.75 5.07 0.05
CA VAL A 173 39.60 6.53 0.07
C VAL A 173 38.35 6.86 0.89
N LEU A 174 38.53 6.86 2.22
CA LEU A 174 37.43 6.91 3.20
C LEU A 174 36.65 8.23 3.22
N GLU A 175 37.20 9.32 2.67
CA GLU A 175 36.61 10.68 2.76
C GLU A 175 36.06 11.24 1.43
N MET A 176 36.14 10.51 0.30
CA MET A 176 35.63 10.99 -1.01
C MET A 176 34.60 10.02 -1.62
N GLY A 177 33.63 10.54 -2.37
CA GLY A 177 32.64 9.76 -3.12
C GLY A 177 32.32 10.38 -4.47
N GLY A 178 31.67 9.68 -5.40
CA GLY A 178 31.42 10.17 -6.76
C GLY A 178 32.33 9.57 -7.81
N GLY A 179 32.37 8.24 -7.96
CA GLY A 179 33.38 7.54 -8.78
C GLY A 179 33.57 8.13 -10.17
N ALA A 180 32.48 8.64 -10.77
CA ALA A 180 32.54 9.48 -11.96
C ALA A 180 32.73 10.97 -11.64
N LEU A 181 31.87 11.55 -10.79
CA LEU A 181 31.85 12.98 -10.51
C LEU A 181 31.86 13.29 -9.01
N TYR A 182 32.83 14.08 -8.60
CA TYR A 182 32.81 14.83 -7.34
C TYR A 182 32.57 16.31 -7.64
N ILE A 183 31.49 16.89 -7.10
CA ILE A 183 31.06 18.27 -7.37
C ILE A 183 30.96 19.04 -6.05
N ASP A 184 31.77 20.08 -5.94
CA ASP A 184 31.67 21.09 -4.88
C ASP A 184 31.28 22.44 -5.49
N ALA A 185 29.97 22.72 -5.53
CA ALA A 185 29.41 23.88 -6.22
C ALA A 185 28.08 24.31 -5.60
N THR A 186 27.82 25.61 -5.52
CA THR A 186 26.53 26.12 -5.01
C THR A 186 25.41 26.02 -6.04
N ASN A 187 25.74 26.00 -7.33
CA ASN A 187 24.80 25.80 -8.43
C ASN A 187 25.34 24.74 -9.40
N ALA A 188 24.90 23.49 -9.25
CA ALA A 188 25.30 22.37 -10.09
C ALA A 188 24.12 21.83 -10.90
N THR A 189 24.32 21.66 -12.21
CA THR A 189 23.33 21.07 -13.10
C THR A 189 23.94 19.97 -13.97
N ILE A 190 23.26 18.84 -14.08
CA ILE A 190 23.60 17.74 -14.97
C ILE A 190 22.44 17.52 -15.95
N VAL A 191 22.73 17.54 -17.25
CA VAL A 191 21.72 17.39 -18.31
C VAL A 191 22.21 16.42 -19.38
N HIS A 192 21.30 15.62 -19.96
CA HIS A 192 21.57 14.75 -21.12
C HIS A 192 22.73 13.76 -20.93
N SER A 193 23.03 13.38 -19.68
CA SER A 193 24.27 12.68 -19.36
C SER A 193 24.04 11.23 -18.95
N GLU A 194 25.04 10.38 -19.20
CA GLU A 194 25.03 8.95 -18.87
C GLU A 194 26.06 8.59 -17.81
N PHE A 195 25.63 7.83 -16.81
CA PHE A 195 26.49 7.30 -15.75
C PHE A 195 26.27 5.80 -15.65
N HIS A 196 27.26 5.01 -16.07
CA HIS A 196 27.13 3.57 -16.12
C HIS A 196 28.28 2.82 -15.45
N ASN A 197 27.95 1.88 -14.56
CA ASN A 197 28.92 0.96 -13.95
C ASN A 197 30.08 1.66 -13.23
N ASN A 198 29.81 2.82 -12.62
CA ASN A 198 30.76 3.53 -11.77
C ASN A 198 30.65 3.00 -10.33
N SER A 199 31.72 3.16 -9.55
CA SER A 199 31.70 2.77 -8.14
C SER A 199 32.51 3.68 -7.24
N ALA A 200 32.01 3.89 -6.02
CA ALA A 200 32.68 4.63 -4.94
C ALA A 200 32.06 4.26 -3.58
N ASN A 201 32.61 4.77 -2.47
CA ASN A 201 31.99 4.60 -1.15
C ASN A 201 30.63 5.30 -1.05
N TYR A 202 30.59 6.59 -1.36
CA TYR A 202 29.38 7.40 -1.48
C TYR A 202 29.20 7.84 -2.92
N GLY A 203 27.97 7.99 -3.41
CA GLY A 203 27.75 8.55 -4.75
C GLY A 203 28.40 7.67 -5.82
N GLY A 204 27.98 6.42 -5.97
CA GLY A 204 28.72 5.45 -6.81
C GLY A 204 29.05 5.98 -8.21
N ALA A 205 28.16 6.79 -8.80
CA ALA A 205 28.51 7.68 -9.90
C ALA A 205 28.79 9.12 -9.46
N ILE A 206 27.84 9.77 -8.78
CA ILE A 206 27.88 11.22 -8.53
C ILE A 206 27.83 11.49 -7.03
N PHE A 207 28.71 12.36 -6.57
CA PHE A 207 28.67 12.94 -5.24
C PHE A 207 28.72 14.45 -5.33
N SER A 208 27.74 15.10 -4.70
CA SER A 208 27.70 16.55 -4.57
C SER A 208 27.66 16.95 -3.10
N THR A 209 28.49 17.92 -2.73
CA THR A 209 28.54 18.51 -1.39
C THR A 209 27.41 19.51 -1.14
N GLN A 210 26.54 19.77 -2.13
CA GLN A 210 25.50 20.79 -2.10
C GLN A 210 24.25 20.30 -2.86
N ALA A 211 23.32 21.22 -3.15
CA ALA A 211 22.15 20.93 -3.97
C ALA A 211 22.54 20.67 -5.43
N LEU A 212 21.90 19.67 -6.04
CA LEU A 212 22.13 19.23 -7.41
C LEU A 212 20.81 19.17 -8.18
N ASP A 213 20.83 19.61 -9.44
CA ASP A 213 19.73 19.45 -10.37
C ASP A 213 20.12 18.51 -11.51
N VAL A 214 19.34 17.45 -11.71
CA VAL A 214 19.60 16.40 -12.71
C VAL A 214 18.41 16.25 -13.65
N GLN A 215 18.67 16.41 -14.94
CA GLN A 215 17.62 16.42 -15.95
C GLN A 215 18.00 15.53 -17.14
N ASN A 216 17.01 14.85 -17.75
CA ASN A 216 17.19 14.11 -18.99
C ASN A 216 18.39 13.14 -18.98
N SER A 217 18.69 12.52 -17.83
CA SER A 217 19.93 11.78 -17.62
C SER A 217 19.66 10.34 -17.19
N ASN A 218 20.65 9.47 -17.40
CA ASN A 218 20.52 8.04 -17.12
C ASN A 218 21.64 7.56 -16.17
N VAL A 219 21.27 7.04 -15.01
CA VAL A 219 22.17 6.60 -13.95
C VAL A 219 21.94 5.11 -13.70
N THR A 220 22.81 4.27 -14.26
CA THR A 220 22.57 2.83 -14.34
C THR A 220 23.72 1.97 -13.84
N SER A 221 23.39 0.87 -13.16
CA SER A 221 24.34 -0.17 -12.76
C SER A 221 25.51 0.34 -11.91
N ASN A 222 25.35 1.47 -11.23
CA ASN A 222 26.40 2.02 -10.38
C ASN A 222 26.38 1.33 -9.01
N ASN A 223 27.55 1.22 -8.39
CA ASN A 223 27.73 0.46 -7.17
C ASN A 223 28.29 1.35 -6.06
N CYS A 224 27.84 1.13 -4.83
CA CYS A 224 28.43 1.79 -3.68
C CYS A 224 28.53 0.86 -2.47
N LEU A 225 29.40 1.25 -1.53
CA LEU A 225 29.58 0.53 -0.26
C LEU A 225 28.80 1.18 0.88
N LYS A 226 28.59 2.50 0.84
CA LYS A 226 27.90 3.25 1.89
C LYS A 226 26.54 3.79 1.44
N ALA A 227 26.48 4.84 0.62
CA ALA A 227 25.20 5.46 0.28
C ALA A 227 25.13 6.09 -1.13
N GLY A 228 23.92 6.15 -1.69
CA GLY A 228 23.62 6.85 -2.94
C GLY A 228 24.35 6.25 -4.15
N CYS A 229 24.11 4.98 -4.49
CA CYS A 229 24.97 4.32 -5.47
C CYS A 229 24.89 4.92 -6.88
N GLY A 230 23.78 5.56 -7.24
CA GLY A 230 23.75 6.50 -8.35
C GLY A 230 24.25 7.87 -7.91
N ILE A 231 23.50 8.53 -7.02
CA ILE A 231 23.72 9.92 -6.62
C ILE A 231 23.71 10.05 -5.10
N TYR A 232 24.68 10.77 -4.57
CA TYR A 232 24.68 11.36 -3.24
C TYR A 232 24.68 12.88 -3.37
N ALA A 233 23.72 13.58 -2.74
CA ALA A 233 23.67 15.04 -2.72
C ALA A 233 23.07 15.58 -1.40
N ILE A 234 23.33 16.84 -1.06
CA ILE A 234 22.67 17.47 0.09
C ILE A 234 21.20 17.79 -0.24
N GLY A 235 20.91 18.30 -1.42
CA GLY A 235 19.56 18.52 -1.92
C GLY A 235 19.46 18.06 -3.36
N LEU A 236 18.29 17.58 -3.79
CA LEU A 236 18.17 17.02 -5.12
C LEU A 236 16.85 17.39 -5.81
N SER A 237 17.00 17.90 -7.03
CA SER A 237 15.92 18.02 -8.01
C SER A 237 16.23 17.05 -9.16
N VAL A 238 15.26 16.23 -9.54
CA VAL A 238 15.40 15.30 -10.66
C VAL A 238 14.21 15.36 -11.58
N SER A 239 14.45 15.46 -12.88
CA SER A 239 13.39 15.38 -13.88
C SER A 239 13.76 14.56 -15.10
N ASN A 240 12.76 13.89 -15.70
CA ASN A 240 12.88 13.20 -16.99
C ASN A 240 14.07 12.22 -17.05
N SER A 241 14.37 11.55 -15.94
CA SER A 241 15.61 10.80 -15.76
C SER A 241 15.35 9.37 -15.30
N ARG A 242 16.31 8.47 -15.56
CA ARG A 242 16.20 7.05 -15.22
C ARG A 242 17.31 6.60 -14.28
N PHE A 243 16.92 5.82 -13.27
CA PHE A 243 17.79 5.20 -12.28
C PHE A 243 17.54 3.70 -12.27
N SER A 244 18.47 2.91 -12.79
CA SER A 244 18.22 1.47 -12.97
C SER A 244 19.39 0.59 -12.55
N GLY A 245 19.10 -0.44 -11.75
CA GLY A 245 20.10 -1.45 -11.39
C GLY A 245 21.23 -0.94 -10.50
N ASN A 246 21.05 0.19 -9.82
CA ASN A 246 22.07 0.71 -8.90
C ASN A 246 22.03 -0.10 -7.61
N ASN A 247 23.20 -0.56 -7.18
CA ASN A 247 23.28 -1.63 -6.19
C ASN A 247 24.26 -1.27 -5.08
N ASN A 248 23.75 -1.28 -3.85
CA ASN A 248 24.57 -1.22 -2.66
C ASN A 248 25.17 -2.62 -2.38
N LYS A 249 26.47 -2.77 -2.65
CA LYS A 249 27.23 -4.01 -2.42
C LYS A 249 27.85 -4.05 -1.00
N GLY A 250 27.30 -3.30 -0.05
CA GLY A 250 27.76 -3.27 1.34
C GLY A 250 28.05 -4.68 1.86
N GLN A 251 29.22 -4.84 2.49
CA GLN A 251 29.76 -6.13 2.91
C GLN A 251 28.71 -6.95 3.69
N ARG A 252 28.48 -8.20 3.26
CA ARG A 252 27.86 -9.24 4.11
C ARG A 252 28.78 -9.73 5.24
N GLU A 253 29.96 -9.12 5.41
CA GLU A 253 31.03 -9.63 6.26
C GLU A 253 31.75 -8.49 7.02
N ALA A 254 31.14 -7.97 8.08
CA ALA A 254 31.83 -7.55 9.32
C ALA A 254 30.86 -6.79 10.25
N ASP A 255 30.69 -7.31 11.46
CA ASP A 255 30.23 -6.64 12.68
C ASP A 255 28.90 -5.82 12.65
N PRO A 256 27.83 -6.36 13.28
CA PRO A 256 26.57 -5.65 13.51
C PRO A 256 26.66 -4.31 14.25
N GLN A 257 27.80 -3.99 14.89
CA GLN A 257 27.97 -2.73 15.62
C GLN A 257 28.48 -1.55 14.77
N THR A 258 28.75 -1.74 13.46
CA THR A 258 29.22 -0.67 12.55
C THR A 258 28.18 -0.23 11.49
N ILE A 259 26.94 -0.69 11.61
CA ILE A 259 25.83 -0.51 10.64
C ILE A 259 25.31 0.94 10.54
N GLU A 260 25.74 1.86 11.42
CA GLU A 260 25.14 3.21 11.50
C GLU A 260 25.22 4.04 10.20
N GLU A 261 26.26 3.89 9.37
CA GLU A 261 26.40 4.64 8.09
C GLU A 261 26.35 3.78 6.82
N ALA A 262 26.59 2.48 6.95
CA ALA A 262 26.66 1.61 5.80
C ALA A 262 25.23 1.31 5.34
N THR A 263 24.94 1.53 4.06
CA THR A 263 23.88 0.89 3.26
C THR A 263 22.54 1.62 3.00
N ARG A 264 22.57 2.92 2.62
CA ARG A 264 21.36 3.75 2.37
C ARG A 264 21.23 4.25 0.92
N GLY A 265 20.05 4.18 0.31
CA GLY A 265 19.74 4.83 -0.98
C GLY A 265 20.37 4.13 -2.19
N GLY A 266 19.70 3.09 -2.71
CA GLY A 266 20.27 2.21 -3.74
C GLY A 266 20.52 2.93 -5.06
N ALA A 267 19.67 3.88 -5.45
CA ALA A 267 19.97 4.82 -6.52
C ALA A 267 20.31 6.21 -6.01
N ILE A 268 19.50 6.75 -5.10
CA ILE A 268 19.57 8.16 -4.70
C ILE A 268 19.70 8.24 -3.18
N TYR A 269 20.57 9.12 -2.71
CA TYR A 269 20.61 9.59 -1.35
C TYR A 269 20.59 11.13 -1.35
N SER A 270 19.66 11.71 -0.58
CA SER A 270 19.53 13.17 -0.42
C SER A 270 19.39 13.56 1.05
N GLU A 271 20.19 14.50 1.54
CA GLU A 271 20.14 14.90 2.96
C GLU A 271 18.90 15.73 3.31
N LEU A 272 18.57 16.77 2.53
CA LEU A 272 17.57 17.78 2.85
C LEU A 272 16.20 17.50 2.22
N GLY A 273 16.10 16.97 1.00
CA GLY A 273 14.78 16.69 0.39
C GLY A 273 14.88 16.24 -1.06
N LEU A 274 13.73 15.92 -1.69
CA LEU A 274 13.68 15.56 -3.10
C LEU A 274 12.45 16.14 -3.79
N MET A 275 12.72 16.73 -4.95
CA MET A 275 11.73 17.02 -5.96
C MET A 275 11.99 16.09 -7.15
N ALA A 276 11.09 15.15 -7.41
CA ALA A 276 11.21 14.24 -8.54
C ALA A 276 9.99 14.31 -9.45
N THR A 277 10.22 14.52 -10.75
CA THR A 277 9.16 14.60 -11.75
C THR A 277 9.48 13.79 -12.98
N ASN A 278 8.55 12.93 -13.42
CA ASN A 278 8.74 12.10 -14.61
C ASN A 278 10.03 11.27 -14.56
N ILE A 279 10.28 10.60 -13.42
CA ILE A 279 11.44 9.71 -13.27
C ILE A 279 11.03 8.24 -13.33
N ILE A 280 11.97 7.40 -13.74
CA ILE A 280 11.86 5.94 -13.64
C ILE A 280 12.96 5.46 -12.71
N CYS A 281 12.59 4.84 -11.61
CA CYS A 281 13.51 4.26 -10.64
C CYS A 281 13.23 2.77 -10.45
N GLU A 282 14.08 1.92 -11.00
CA GLU A 282 13.81 0.49 -11.06
C GLU A 282 14.99 -0.44 -10.79
N ASP A 283 14.69 -1.63 -10.27
CA ASP A 283 15.67 -2.69 -10.02
C ASP A 283 16.85 -2.24 -9.13
N ASN A 284 16.63 -1.24 -8.29
CA ASN A 284 17.68 -0.74 -7.39
C ASN A 284 17.63 -1.50 -6.07
N VAL A 285 18.80 -1.76 -5.51
CA VAL A 285 18.97 -2.58 -4.31
C VAL A 285 19.77 -1.82 -3.27
N ALA A 286 19.21 -1.74 -2.07
CA ALA A 286 19.88 -1.22 -0.89
C ALA A 286 19.53 -2.06 0.34
N TYR A 287 20.19 -1.76 1.46
CA TYR A 287 19.72 -2.25 2.75
C TYR A 287 18.55 -1.41 3.24
N MET A 288 18.64 -0.08 3.09
CA MET A 288 17.60 0.93 3.35
C MET A 288 17.35 1.78 2.10
N GLY A 289 16.09 2.01 1.70
CA GLY A 289 15.77 2.91 0.58
C GLY A 289 16.23 2.38 -0.77
N GLY A 290 15.59 1.30 -1.25
CA GLY A 290 15.99 0.59 -2.47
C GLY A 290 16.18 1.51 -3.68
N CYS A 291 15.21 2.36 -4.00
CA CYS A 291 15.43 3.44 -4.97
C CYS A 291 16.06 4.68 -4.30
N TRP A 292 15.40 5.24 -3.29
CA TRP A 292 15.82 6.51 -2.71
C TRP A 292 15.86 6.47 -1.19
N TYR A 293 16.75 7.26 -0.60
CA TYR A 293 16.86 7.49 0.83
C TYR A 293 17.03 8.97 1.21
N THR A 294 16.40 9.41 2.30
CA THR A 294 16.64 10.74 2.91
C THR A 294 16.76 10.70 4.44
N ASN A 295 17.54 11.64 4.99
CA ASN A 295 17.94 11.68 6.41
C ASN A 295 17.41 12.90 7.20
N SER A 296 16.86 13.92 6.55
CA SER A 296 16.40 15.13 7.27
C SER A 296 14.88 15.16 7.52
N VAL A 297 14.54 15.53 8.76
CA VAL A 297 13.20 15.82 9.30
C VAL A 297 12.58 17.11 8.75
N THR A 298 13.35 18.01 8.13
CA THR A 298 12.95 19.43 8.01
C THR A 298 12.26 19.84 6.72
N GLU A 299 12.18 18.98 5.70
CA GLU A 299 11.89 19.43 4.34
C GLU A 299 10.94 18.48 3.57
N GLN A 300 10.47 18.96 2.42
CA GLN A 300 9.39 18.33 1.66
C GLN A 300 9.91 17.27 0.69
N VAL A 301 9.09 16.25 0.49
CA VAL A 301 9.26 15.27 -0.58
C VAL A 301 8.11 15.39 -1.54
N SER A 302 8.40 15.68 -2.80
CA SER A 302 7.38 15.73 -3.85
C SER A 302 7.75 14.78 -4.99
N LEU A 303 6.88 13.82 -5.22
CA LEU A 303 6.99 12.85 -6.32
C LEU A 303 5.81 13.06 -7.25
N THR A 304 6.11 13.27 -8.53
CA THR A 304 5.08 13.59 -9.51
C THR A 304 5.33 12.84 -10.81
N ASP A 305 4.29 12.21 -11.38
CA ASP A 305 4.36 11.54 -12.68
C ASP A 305 5.49 10.49 -12.78
N SER A 306 5.80 9.79 -11.68
CA SER A 306 7.02 8.97 -11.56
C SER A 306 6.75 7.50 -11.27
N ASN A 307 7.67 6.63 -11.69
CA ASN A 307 7.54 5.18 -11.58
C ASN A 307 8.66 4.56 -10.73
N PHE A 308 8.27 3.77 -9.72
CA PHE A 308 9.16 3.07 -8.79
C PHE A 308 8.88 1.57 -8.87
N LEU A 309 9.78 0.83 -9.52
CA LEU A 309 9.50 -0.54 -9.96
C LEU A 309 10.55 -1.53 -9.44
N ARG A 310 10.13 -2.61 -8.78
CA ARG A 310 11.02 -3.73 -8.42
C ARG A 310 12.25 -3.31 -7.59
N ASN A 311 12.11 -2.30 -6.73
CA ASN A 311 13.19 -1.90 -5.83
C ASN A 311 13.18 -2.77 -4.57
N LEU A 312 14.36 -3.05 -4.02
CA LEU A 312 14.55 -3.97 -2.91
C LEU A 312 15.32 -3.31 -1.75
N ALA A 313 14.74 -3.39 -0.55
CA ALA A 313 15.40 -3.07 0.72
C ALA A 313 15.48 -4.34 1.59
N HIS A 314 16.69 -4.80 1.90
CA HIS A 314 16.91 -6.15 2.44
C HIS A 314 16.53 -6.34 3.91
N ASP A 315 16.81 -5.38 4.81
CA ASP A 315 16.75 -5.64 6.25
C ASP A 315 16.57 -4.33 7.06
N SER A 316 15.59 -3.52 6.66
CA SER A 316 15.31 -2.21 7.25
C SER A 316 13.86 -1.98 7.65
N THR A 317 13.68 -1.22 8.74
CA THR A 317 12.40 -0.56 9.08
C THR A 317 11.95 0.45 8.02
N GLU A 318 12.85 0.85 7.13
CA GLU A 318 12.77 1.98 6.20
C GLU A 318 12.54 1.45 4.76
N GLY A 319 11.60 2.02 3.98
CA GLY A 319 11.04 1.34 2.80
C GLY A 319 11.90 1.15 1.56
N SER A 320 11.45 0.29 0.63
CA SER A 320 12.20 -0.13 -0.58
C SER A 320 12.00 0.74 -1.81
N GLY A 321 10.82 1.33 -1.99
CA GLY A 321 10.63 2.41 -2.97
C GLY A 321 11.32 3.69 -2.48
N LEU A 322 11.01 4.12 -1.26
CA LEU A 322 11.54 5.32 -0.63
C LEU A 322 11.87 4.97 0.84
N GLY A 323 13.14 4.99 1.20
CA GLY A 323 13.58 4.86 2.58
C GLY A 323 13.67 6.23 3.24
N GLY A 324 13.18 6.37 4.47
CA GLY A 324 13.45 7.52 5.31
C GLY A 324 14.22 7.05 6.54
N GLY A 325 15.33 7.72 6.88
CA GLY A 325 16.03 7.50 8.14
C GLY A 325 15.16 7.84 9.33
N GLY A 326 15.16 6.97 10.34
CA GLY A 326 14.36 7.08 11.57
C GLY A 326 14.05 8.52 11.99
N ARG A 327 12.78 8.91 11.80
CA ARG A 327 12.20 10.27 11.87
C ARG A 327 12.35 11.08 10.57
N SER A 328 11.85 10.53 9.48
CA SER A 328 10.78 11.05 8.62
C SER A 328 10.61 12.56 8.31
N VAL A 329 10.66 12.83 7.01
CA VAL A 329 10.06 13.91 6.20
C VAL A 329 8.85 14.63 6.84
N SER A 330 8.89 15.96 6.85
CA SER A 330 7.82 16.85 7.37
C SER A 330 6.53 16.87 6.54
N SER A 331 6.64 16.67 5.22
CA SER A 331 5.49 16.49 4.33
C SER A 331 5.90 15.71 3.08
N MET A 332 5.13 14.70 2.72
CA MET A 332 5.31 13.94 1.50
C MET A 332 4.08 14.05 0.63
N ARG A 333 4.29 14.41 -0.64
CA ARG A 333 3.27 14.44 -1.67
C ARG A 333 3.62 13.46 -2.77
N ILE A 334 2.70 12.54 -3.06
CA ILE A 334 2.80 11.56 -4.12
C ILE A 334 1.63 11.77 -5.08
N GLU A 335 1.93 12.16 -6.30
CA GLU A 335 0.92 12.54 -7.28
C GLU A 335 1.17 11.84 -8.62
N ARG A 336 0.19 11.12 -9.15
CA ARG A 336 0.29 10.37 -10.42
C ARG A 336 1.53 9.47 -10.50
N CYS A 337 1.85 8.81 -9.39
CA CYS A 337 2.99 7.90 -9.33
C CYS A 337 2.53 6.43 -9.39
N THR A 338 3.41 5.57 -9.89
CA THR A 338 3.25 4.11 -9.82
C THR A 338 4.32 3.50 -8.93
N PHE A 339 3.90 2.68 -7.97
CA PHE A 339 4.78 1.84 -7.18
C PHE A 339 4.40 0.38 -7.38
N ASP A 340 5.27 -0.37 -8.05
CA ASP A 340 5.00 -1.75 -8.44
C ASP A 340 6.10 -2.70 -8.00
N SER A 341 5.70 -3.78 -7.33
CA SER A 341 6.59 -4.90 -7.00
C SER A 341 7.81 -4.51 -6.17
N ASN A 342 7.69 -3.48 -5.34
CA ASN A 342 8.74 -3.08 -4.40
C ASN A 342 8.69 -3.97 -3.16
N GLN A 343 9.85 -4.32 -2.60
CA GLN A 343 9.96 -5.23 -1.47
C GLN A 343 10.87 -4.68 -0.37
N ALA A 344 10.35 -4.54 0.86
CA ALA A 344 11.13 -4.20 2.05
C ALA A 344 10.84 -5.15 3.22
N SER A 345 11.72 -5.17 4.22
CA SER A 345 11.47 -5.97 5.43
C SER A 345 10.40 -5.36 6.35
N SER A 346 10.08 -4.06 6.28
CA SER A 346 9.05 -3.41 7.13
C SER A 346 7.89 -2.84 6.33
N ALA A 347 8.04 -1.65 5.73
CA ALA A 347 7.09 -1.01 4.81
C ALA A 347 7.68 -0.99 3.41
N SER A 348 7.06 -1.56 2.38
CA SER A 348 7.74 -1.63 1.07
C SER A 348 7.95 -0.28 0.41
N ILE A 349 7.14 0.74 0.70
CA ILE A 349 7.23 2.01 -0.04
C ILE A 349 7.83 3.10 0.79
N PHE A 350 7.28 3.47 1.95
CA PHE A 350 7.95 4.47 2.81
C PHE A 350 7.44 4.52 4.24
N GLN A 351 8.27 5.14 5.09
CA GLN A 351 7.94 5.57 6.44
C GLN A 351 7.98 7.10 6.51
N ALA A 352 6.97 7.71 7.15
CA ALA A 352 6.99 9.15 7.40
C ALA A 352 6.31 9.51 8.76
N ASP A 353 6.49 10.75 9.23
CA ASP A 353 5.97 11.28 10.50
C ASP A 353 5.18 12.59 10.28
N GLY A 354 5.35 13.23 9.12
CA GLY A 354 4.82 14.55 8.77
C GLY A 354 3.35 14.61 8.35
N ILE A 355 3.05 15.09 7.14
CA ILE A 355 1.75 14.86 6.45
C ILE A 355 2.03 14.04 5.18
N VAL A 356 1.16 13.08 4.85
CA VAL A 356 1.27 12.27 3.64
C VAL A 356 0.03 12.44 2.78
N ASP A 357 0.22 12.97 1.58
CA ASP A 357 -0.82 13.13 0.57
C ASP A 357 -0.54 12.22 -0.63
N ILE A 358 -1.47 11.31 -0.90
CA ILE A 358 -1.42 10.37 -2.03
C ILE A 358 -2.59 10.68 -2.97
N ILE A 359 -2.29 11.03 -4.21
CA ILE A 359 -3.26 11.51 -5.19
C ILE A 359 -3.03 10.84 -6.54
N ASP A 360 -4.10 10.36 -7.17
CA ASP A 360 -4.09 9.79 -8.53
C ASP A 360 -3.02 8.71 -8.75
N SER A 361 -2.67 7.95 -7.71
CA SER A 361 -1.49 7.08 -7.72
C SER A 361 -1.86 5.60 -7.61
N ASP A 362 -0.99 4.73 -8.12
CA ASP A 362 -1.19 3.28 -8.19
C ASP A 362 -0.10 2.53 -7.39
N PHE A 363 -0.54 1.71 -6.45
CA PHE A 363 0.28 0.94 -5.52
C PHE A 363 -0.05 -0.52 -5.66
N ARG A 364 0.86 -1.31 -6.26
CA ARG A 364 0.57 -2.70 -6.57
C ARG A 364 1.69 -3.70 -6.37
N HIS A 365 1.31 -4.93 -5.99
CA HIS A 365 2.23 -6.05 -5.79
C HIS A 365 3.37 -5.77 -4.80
N ASN A 366 3.24 -4.76 -3.94
CA ASN A 366 4.32 -4.41 -3.05
C ASN A 366 4.29 -5.26 -1.78
N ILE A 367 5.47 -5.61 -1.25
CA ILE A 367 5.62 -6.60 -0.19
C ILE A 367 6.41 -6.01 0.98
N GLY A 368 5.79 -5.98 2.16
CA GLY A 368 6.43 -5.66 3.42
C GLY A 368 6.44 -6.87 4.35
N VAL A 369 7.57 -7.21 4.95
CA VAL A 369 7.66 -8.44 5.77
C VAL A 369 7.13 -8.22 7.20
N SER A 370 7.39 -7.06 7.82
CA SER A 370 7.30 -6.92 9.28
C SER A 370 6.35 -5.83 9.79
N ALA A 371 5.89 -4.88 8.97
CA ALA A 371 5.04 -3.76 9.43
C ALA A 371 3.80 -3.53 8.57
N SER A 372 3.98 -3.23 7.28
CA SER A 372 2.91 -2.95 6.32
C SER A 372 3.41 -3.16 4.91
N SER A 373 2.54 -3.33 3.93
CA SER A 373 3.06 -3.47 2.56
C SER A 373 3.44 -2.11 1.99
N THR A 374 2.66 -1.05 2.15
CA THR A 374 2.83 0.19 1.37
C THR A 374 3.28 1.35 2.24
N LEU A 375 2.52 1.66 3.30
CA LEU A 375 2.77 2.83 4.15
C LEU A 375 2.86 2.44 5.63
N LEU A 376 3.90 2.88 6.34
CA LEU A 376 4.00 2.85 7.82
C LEU A 376 4.16 4.28 8.32
N TYR A 377 3.32 4.74 9.24
CA TYR A 377 3.21 6.19 9.42
C TYR A 377 2.74 6.67 10.79
N THR A 378 3.18 7.84 11.25
CA THR A 378 2.76 8.43 12.55
C THR A 378 1.98 9.75 12.47
N GLY A 379 2.03 10.50 11.36
CA GLY A 379 1.26 11.73 11.14
C GLY A 379 -0.10 11.49 10.45
N PRO A 380 -0.83 12.49 9.91
CA PRO A 380 -2.06 12.27 9.13
C PRO A 380 -1.85 11.79 7.67
N VAL A 381 -2.64 10.81 7.22
CA VAL A 381 -2.60 10.27 5.85
C VAL A 381 -3.86 10.67 5.08
N THR A 382 -3.67 11.28 3.91
CA THR A 382 -4.73 11.58 2.94
C THR A 382 -4.53 10.75 1.68
N VAL A 383 -5.54 9.99 1.28
CA VAL A 383 -5.55 9.21 0.04
C VAL A 383 -6.74 9.65 -0.82
N THR A 384 -6.48 10.10 -2.04
CA THR A 384 -7.52 10.55 -2.98
C THR A 384 -7.33 9.89 -4.34
N ASN A 385 -8.41 9.38 -4.93
CA ASN A 385 -8.44 8.85 -6.29
C ASN A 385 -7.30 7.87 -6.61
N SER A 386 -6.96 7.00 -5.65
CA SER A 386 -5.77 6.14 -5.74
C SER A 386 -6.14 4.67 -5.63
N ASN A 387 -5.28 3.81 -6.18
CA ASN A 387 -5.48 2.36 -6.20
C ASN A 387 -4.39 1.68 -5.38
N PHE A 388 -4.81 0.77 -4.49
CA PHE A 388 -3.95 -0.12 -3.73
C PHE A 388 -4.39 -1.54 -4.02
N HIS A 389 -3.61 -2.29 -4.80
CA HIS A 389 -4.00 -3.65 -5.17
C HIS A 389 -2.91 -4.70 -5.06
N ASN A 390 -3.25 -5.90 -4.56
CA ASN A 390 -2.29 -6.99 -4.37
C ASN A 390 -1.07 -6.64 -3.51
N ASN A 391 -1.19 -5.72 -2.55
CA ASN A 391 -0.08 -5.45 -1.65
C ASN A 391 -0.14 -6.41 -0.43
N SER A 392 1.01 -6.83 0.08
CA SER A 392 1.10 -7.88 1.10
C SER A 392 2.02 -7.49 2.27
N ALA A 393 1.49 -7.54 3.50
CA ALA A 393 2.23 -7.43 4.76
C ALA A 393 2.28 -8.81 5.45
N PHE A 394 3.47 -9.37 5.71
CA PHE A 394 3.58 -10.78 6.16
C PHE A 394 3.28 -11.00 7.65
N ASN A 395 3.83 -10.18 8.55
CA ASN A 395 3.72 -10.42 10.00
C ASN A 395 2.71 -9.55 10.76
N SER A 396 2.41 -8.34 10.27
CA SER A 396 1.64 -7.33 11.01
C SER A 396 0.61 -6.62 10.13
N GLY A 397 -0.13 -5.69 10.73
CA GLY A 397 -1.34 -5.09 10.14
C GLY A 397 -1.16 -4.26 8.85
N GLY A 398 -2.28 -3.81 8.28
CA GLY A 398 -2.30 -2.85 7.18
C GLY A 398 -1.68 -3.38 5.89
N GLY A 399 -2.36 -4.30 5.22
CA GLY A 399 -1.86 -4.93 4.00
C GLY A 399 -1.70 -3.97 2.83
N ALA A 400 -2.16 -2.72 2.94
CA ALA A 400 -1.73 -1.55 2.18
C ALA A 400 -1.16 -0.49 3.13
N ILE A 401 -1.99 0.04 4.03
CA ILE A 401 -1.64 1.16 4.90
C ILE A 401 -1.65 0.72 6.36
N ASN A 402 -0.57 1.02 7.08
CA ASN A 402 -0.51 0.92 8.53
C ASN A 402 -0.18 2.29 9.11
N SER A 403 -1.06 2.80 9.97
CA SER A 403 -1.02 4.18 10.43
C SER A 403 -1.21 4.30 11.94
N GLU A 404 -0.28 4.97 12.60
CA GLU A 404 -0.38 5.41 13.99
C GLU A 404 -0.93 6.84 14.11
N ALA A 405 -1.35 7.45 12.99
CA ALA A 405 -2.00 8.76 12.94
C ALA A 405 -3.18 8.85 13.90
N ALA A 406 -3.47 10.05 14.39
CA ALA A 406 -4.75 10.34 15.04
C ALA A 406 -5.93 10.27 14.06
N GLU A 407 -5.73 10.66 12.79
CA GLU A 407 -6.76 10.69 11.75
C GLU A 407 -6.19 10.29 10.38
N ASN A 408 -6.97 9.50 9.64
CA ASN A 408 -6.67 9.05 8.28
C ASN A 408 -7.89 9.32 7.39
N PHE A 409 -7.66 9.90 6.23
CA PHE A 409 -8.71 10.26 5.29
C PHE A 409 -8.51 9.54 3.95
N VAL A 410 -9.52 8.80 3.52
CA VAL A 410 -9.52 8.05 2.26
C VAL A 410 -10.76 8.39 1.46
N GLN A 411 -10.56 8.88 0.24
CA GLN A 411 -11.63 9.34 -0.62
C GLN A 411 -11.46 8.84 -2.05
N ASP A 412 -12.58 8.46 -2.68
CA ASP A 412 -12.65 8.09 -4.11
C ASP A 412 -11.61 7.02 -4.51
N SER A 413 -11.24 6.12 -3.58
CA SER A 413 -10.09 5.22 -3.74
C SER A 413 -10.47 3.74 -3.68
N ASN A 414 -9.62 2.88 -4.25
CA ASN A 414 -9.84 1.44 -4.32
C ASN A 414 -8.74 0.66 -3.60
N PHE A 415 -9.15 -0.25 -2.72
CA PHE A 415 -8.29 -1.20 -2.01
C PHE A 415 -8.73 -2.62 -2.37
N THR A 416 -7.94 -3.31 -3.19
CA THR A 416 -8.33 -4.64 -3.69
C THR A 416 -7.27 -5.70 -3.46
N MET A 417 -7.65 -6.88 -2.98
CA MET A 417 -6.73 -8.01 -2.82
C MET A 417 -5.48 -7.70 -1.99
N ASN A 418 -5.57 -6.76 -1.03
CA ASN A 418 -4.48 -6.50 -0.11
C ASN A 418 -4.51 -7.53 1.03
N ILE A 419 -3.34 -7.97 1.47
CA ILE A 419 -3.18 -9.06 2.42
C ILE A 419 -2.33 -8.58 3.60
N ALA A 420 -2.81 -8.82 4.82
CA ALA A 420 -2.04 -8.61 6.05
C ALA A 420 -1.93 -9.91 6.84
N GLY A 421 -0.79 -10.12 7.51
CA GLY A 421 -0.65 -11.10 8.57
C GLY A 421 -1.44 -10.70 9.81
N GLY A 422 -1.36 -9.42 10.21
CA GLY A 422 -2.10 -8.85 11.33
C GLY A 422 -3.49 -8.31 10.94
N GLY A 423 -3.95 -7.31 11.70
CA GLY A 423 -5.24 -6.69 11.47
C GLY A 423 -5.28 -5.72 10.28
N GLY A 424 -6.43 -5.55 9.62
CA GLY A 424 -6.61 -4.57 8.55
C GLY A 424 -5.97 -5.04 7.25
N GLY A 425 -6.61 -5.99 6.55
CA GLY A 425 -6.07 -6.54 5.30
C GLY A 425 -5.75 -5.48 4.24
N ALA A 426 -6.43 -4.31 4.28
CA ALA A 426 -6.02 -3.11 3.56
C ALA A 426 -5.46 -2.03 4.49
N ILE A 427 -6.23 -1.61 5.51
CA ILE A 427 -5.86 -0.48 6.37
C ILE A 427 -5.86 -0.93 7.83
N SER A 428 -4.75 -0.72 8.52
CA SER A 428 -4.66 -0.79 9.98
C SER A 428 -4.36 0.60 10.52
N ALA A 429 -5.16 1.08 11.46
CA ALA A 429 -5.00 2.41 12.03
C ALA A 429 -5.20 2.43 13.55
N ARG A 430 -4.34 3.16 14.28
CA ARG A 430 -4.59 3.46 15.70
C ARG A 430 -5.56 4.63 15.90
N GLY A 431 -5.62 5.55 14.94
CA GLY A 431 -6.56 6.66 14.96
C GLY A 431 -7.83 6.43 14.16
N ALA A 432 -8.57 7.53 13.96
CA ALA A 432 -9.78 7.53 13.18
C ALA A 432 -9.49 7.24 11.71
N VAL A 433 -10.42 6.57 11.06
CA VAL A 433 -10.42 6.27 9.63
C VAL A 433 -11.71 6.81 9.03
N ILE A 434 -11.57 7.85 8.21
CA ILE A 434 -12.67 8.50 7.50
C ILE A 434 -12.64 8.03 6.05
N LEU A 435 -13.72 7.41 5.60
CA LEU A 435 -13.84 6.77 4.29
C LEU A 435 -14.97 7.42 3.49
N ILE A 436 -14.70 7.86 2.26
CA ILE A 436 -15.72 8.47 1.40
C ILE A 436 -15.63 7.87 0.00
N ARG A 437 -16.77 7.39 -0.54
CA ARG A 437 -16.87 6.91 -1.94
C ARG A 437 -15.76 5.94 -2.35
N SER A 438 -15.37 5.06 -1.43
CA SER A 438 -14.22 4.16 -1.59
C SER A 438 -14.64 2.70 -1.54
N ARG A 439 -13.83 1.84 -2.18
CA ARG A 439 -14.13 0.41 -2.36
C ARG A 439 -13.04 -0.47 -1.75
N PHE A 440 -13.44 -1.47 -0.97
CA PHE A 440 -12.58 -2.47 -0.34
C PHE A 440 -13.02 -3.86 -0.79
N ILE A 441 -12.24 -4.51 -1.66
CA ILE A 441 -12.65 -5.75 -2.31
C ILE A 441 -11.62 -6.85 -2.11
N ALA A 442 -12.04 -8.01 -1.62
CA ALA A 442 -11.18 -9.19 -1.50
C ALA A 442 -9.91 -8.96 -0.67
N ASN A 443 -9.92 -8.01 0.28
CA ASN A 443 -8.82 -7.83 1.21
C ASN A 443 -8.85 -8.91 2.29
N ARG A 444 -7.69 -9.27 2.81
CA ARG A 444 -7.55 -10.43 3.69
C ARG A 444 -6.62 -10.16 4.87
N ALA A 445 -7.12 -10.40 6.09
CA ALA A 445 -6.33 -10.48 7.31
C ALA A 445 -6.16 -11.96 7.70
N ASN A 446 -4.96 -12.51 7.55
CA ASN A 446 -4.72 -13.95 7.69
C ASN A 446 -4.62 -14.46 9.13
N GLY A 447 -4.18 -13.62 10.06
CA GLY A 447 -3.68 -14.09 11.36
C GLY A 447 -2.28 -14.70 11.19
N GLY A 448 -1.25 -13.91 11.43
CA GLY A 448 0.14 -14.33 11.39
C GLY A 448 0.50 -15.20 12.59
N GLN A 449 1.75 -15.67 12.66
CA GLN A 449 2.25 -16.48 13.79
C GLN A 449 2.23 -15.72 15.13
N SER A 450 2.19 -14.39 15.11
CA SER A 450 2.27 -13.50 16.29
C SER A 450 1.12 -12.51 16.46
N GLU A 451 0.26 -12.32 15.44
CA GLU A 451 -0.82 -11.33 15.48
C GLU A 451 -2.15 -11.92 15.00
N GLN A 452 -3.23 -11.40 15.59
CA GLN A 452 -4.60 -11.81 15.36
C GLN A 452 -5.16 -11.16 14.08
N GLY A 453 -5.76 -11.98 13.20
CA GLY A 453 -6.26 -11.56 11.88
C GLY A 453 -7.61 -10.82 11.94
N PHE A 454 -7.62 -9.63 12.51
CA PHE A 454 -8.82 -8.79 12.67
C PHE A 454 -9.09 -7.90 11.47
N GLY A 455 -10.35 -7.68 11.08
CA GLY A 455 -10.69 -6.64 10.11
C GLY A 455 -10.13 -6.96 8.72
N GLY A 456 -10.84 -7.78 7.94
CA GLY A 456 -10.34 -8.25 6.65
C GLY A 456 -10.02 -7.14 5.66
N ALA A 457 -10.66 -5.97 5.78
CA ALA A 457 -10.28 -4.75 5.08
C ALA A 457 -9.69 -3.69 6.03
N VAL A 458 -10.43 -3.32 7.08
CA VAL A 458 -10.09 -2.20 7.96
C VAL A 458 -10.04 -2.65 9.41
N PHE A 459 -8.94 -2.32 10.08
CA PHE A 459 -8.81 -2.43 11.53
C PHE A 459 -8.51 -1.03 12.08
N ALA A 460 -9.34 -0.53 13.00
CA ALA A 460 -9.19 0.79 13.59
C ALA A 460 -9.41 0.78 15.11
N ASP A 461 -8.62 1.53 15.88
CA ASP A 461 -8.79 1.58 17.35
C ASP A 461 -9.87 2.58 17.83
N THR A 462 -10.21 3.63 17.06
CA THR A 462 -11.07 4.74 17.56
C THR A 462 -12.37 4.99 16.79
N LEU A 463 -12.34 5.42 15.53
CA LEU A 463 -13.57 5.73 14.79
C LEU A 463 -13.46 5.26 13.36
N VAL A 464 -14.49 4.58 12.88
CA VAL A 464 -14.70 4.40 11.44
C VAL A 464 -15.93 5.19 11.02
N ALA A 465 -15.71 6.27 10.26
CA ALA A 465 -16.77 7.08 9.70
C ALA A 465 -16.78 6.94 8.18
N GLY A 466 -17.96 6.88 7.56
CA GLY A 466 -17.96 6.98 6.11
C GLY A 466 -19.29 7.03 5.38
N GLU A 467 -19.18 7.39 4.11
CA GLU A 467 -20.31 7.64 3.23
C GLU A 467 -20.10 6.97 1.87
N THR A 468 -21.14 6.28 1.39
CA THR A 468 -21.14 5.66 0.06
C THR A 468 -19.98 4.67 -0.12
N LEU A 469 -19.93 3.64 0.73
CA LEU A 469 -18.82 2.67 0.75
C LEU A 469 -19.21 1.32 0.14
N TYR A 470 -18.22 0.60 -0.37
CA TYR A 470 -18.39 -0.80 -0.79
C TYR A 470 -17.34 -1.70 -0.14
N PHE A 471 -17.78 -2.71 0.60
CA PHE A 471 -16.94 -3.77 1.17
C PHE A 471 -17.40 -5.12 0.62
N GLY A 472 -16.66 -5.67 -0.33
CA GLY A 472 -17.01 -6.93 -0.99
C GLY A 472 -15.96 -8.02 -0.76
N HIS A 473 -16.38 -9.24 -0.41
CA HIS A 473 -15.50 -10.41 -0.38
C HIS A 473 -14.28 -10.30 0.55
N ASN A 474 -14.29 -9.42 1.55
CA ASN A 474 -13.16 -9.30 2.49
C ASN A 474 -13.19 -10.45 3.50
N THR A 475 -12.01 -10.89 3.94
CA THR A 475 -11.88 -12.08 4.78
C THR A 475 -10.96 -11.84 5.98
N ALA A 476 -11.39 -12.28 7.16
CA ALA A 476 -10.63 -12.18 8.40
C ALA A 476 -10.44 -13.57 9.03
N GLY A 477 -9.23 -13.84 9.53
CA GLY A 477 -8.88 -15.04 10.26
C GLY A 477 -9.37 -15.07 11.71
N LEU A 478 -10.04 -14.01 12.17
CA LEU A 478 -10.76 -13.95 13.44
C LEU A 478 -12.07 -13.17 13.26
N ASP A 479 -12.13 -11.92 13.73
CA ASP A 479 -13.34 -11.11 13.74
C ASP A 479 -13.35 -10.05 12.62
N GLY A 480 -14.57 -9.65 12.23
CA GLY A 480 -14.81 -8.53 11.33
C GLY A 480 -14.30 -8.80 9.92
N GLY A 481 -15.05 -9.58 9.14
CA GLY A 481 -14.62 -9.97 7.79
C GLY A 481 -14.29 -8.77 6.89
N ALA A 482 -14.93 -7.63 7.11
CA ALA A 482 -14.54 -6.34 6.54
C ALA A 482 -13.91 -5.41 7.57
N ILE A 483 -14.60 -5.10 8.66
CA ILE A 483 -14.21 -4.04 9.60
C ILE A 483 -14.13 -4.60 11.02
N VAL A 484 -13.04 -4.27 11.71
CA VAL A 484 -12.99 -4.28 13.17
C VAL A 484 -12.73 -2.86 13.66
N CYS A 485 -13.55 -2.39 14.60
CA CYS A 485 -13.29 -1.13 15.29
C CYS A 485 -13.37 -1.30 16.81
N ARG A 486 -12.34 -0.79 17.52
CA ARG A 486 -12.34 -0.72 18.99
C ARG A 486 -12.93 0.57 19.54
N GLY A 487 -13.50 1.43 18.72
CA GLY A 487 -14.35 2.53 19.17
C GLY A 487 -15.63 2.59 18.33
N ASP A 488 -16.18 3.80 18.14
CA ASP A 488 -17.48 3.98 17.50
C ASP A 488 -17.40 3.77 15.98
N ILE A 489 -18.51 3.34 15.38
CA ILE A 489 -18.67 3.26 13.92
C ILE A 489 -19.86 4.10 13.51
N ASN A 490 -19.70 4.98 12.52
CA ASN A 490 -20.77 5.78 11.93
C ASN A 490 -20.74 5.71 10.39
N ILE A 491 -21.58 4.87 9.81
CA ILE A 491 -21.57 4.60 8.36
C ILE A 491 -22.92 4.89 7.75
N SER A 492 -22.91 5.59 6.61
CA SER A 492 -24.10 5.85 5.81
C SER A 492 -23.92 5.43 4.34
N GLY A 493 -24.98 4.90 3.73
CA GLY A 493 -24.97 4.57 2.30
C GLY A 493 -24.00 3.45 1.90
N ALA A 494 -23.65 2.53 2.80
CA ALA A 494 -22.65 1.49 2.53
C ALA A 494 -23.25 0.14 2.13
N GLN A 495 -22.47 -0.63 1.37
CA GLN A 495 -22.77 -2.00 0.96
C GLN A 495 -21.69 -2.96 1.48
N PHE A 496 -22.11 -3.97 2.23
CA PHE A 496 -21.25 -5.06 2.74
C PHE A 496 -21.71 -6.37 2.12
N GLU A 497 -20.94 -6.89 1.17
CA GLU A 497 -21.30 -8.07 0.39
C GLU A 497 -20.29 -9.21 0.56
N PHE A 498 -20.78 -10.39 0.92
CA PHE A 498 -19.98 -11.62 0.92
C PHE A 498 -18.67 -11.56 1.73
N ASN A 499 -18.66 -10.77 2.82
CA ASN A 499 -17.52 -10.73 3.72
C ASN A 499 -17.58 -11.92 4.69
N SER A 500 -16.41 -12.41 5.12
CA SER A 500 -16.32 -13.63 5.92
C SER A 500 -15.33 -13.51 7.07
N ALA A 501 -15.73 -14.00 8.24
CA ALA A 501 -14.93 -14.08 9.46
C ALA A 501 -14.95 -15.51 10.02
N THR A 502 -13.81 -16.01 10.50
CA THR A 502 -13.76 -17.34 11.13
C THR A 502 -14.18 -17.34 12.61
N GLU A 503 -14.35 -16.17 13.22
CA GLU A 503 -14.96 -16.04 14.54
C GLU A 503 -16.23 -15.19 14.44
N ASN A 504 -16.18 -13.89 14.65
CA ASN A 504 -17.42 -13.11 14.78
C ASN A 504 -17.51 -11.94 13.81
N GLY A 505 -18.72 -11.53 13.48
CA GLY A 505 -18.97 -10.33 12.66
C GLY A 505 -18.51 -10.55 11.22
N GLY A 506 -19.28 -11.29 10.43
CA GLY A 506 -18.89 -11.63 9.05
C GLY A 506 -18.62 -10.39 8.20
N ALA A 507 -19.25 -9.25 8.49
CA ALA A 507 -18.87 -7.95 7.97
C ALA A 507 -18.16 -7.10 9.03
N ILE A 508 -18.80 -6.81 10.16
CA ILE A 508 -18.30 -5.87 11.16
C ILE A 508 -18.28 -6.53 12.53
N SER A 509 -17.16 -6.39 13.24
CA SER A 509 -17.09 -6.62 14.69
C SER A 509 -16.71 -5.33 15.39
N ALA A 510 -17.52 -4.92 16.37
CA ALA A 510 -17.35 -3.65 17.07
C ALA A 510 -17.43 -3.82 18.59
N PHE A 511 -16.56 -3.08 19.28
CA PHE A 511 -16.49 -3.09 20.75
C PHE A 511 -17.42 -2.05 21.38
N TYR A 512 -17.76 -1.00 20.65
CA TYR A 512 -18.61 0.10 21.07
C TYR A 512 -19.78 0.29 20.09
N GLN A 513 -20.42 1.46 20.14
CA GLN A 513 -21.64 1.75 19.41
C GLN A 513 -21.44 1.71 17.90
N VAL A 514 -22.43 1.15 17.20
CA VAL A 514 -22.50 1.15 15.73
C VAL A 514 -23.74 1.91 15.27
N ALA A 515 -23.54 3.04 14.60
CA ALA A 515 -24.57 3.82 13.93
C ALA A 515 -24.53 3.57 12.42
N LEU A 516 -25.66 3.11 11.87
CA LEU A 516 -25.82 2.76 10.46
C LEU A 516 -27.03 3.47 9.87
N ALA A 517 -26.86 4.07 8.69
CA ALA A 517 -27.94 4.70 7.94
C ALA A 517 -27.95 4.24 6.47
N SER A 518 -29.13 3.93 5.93
CA SER A 518 -29.34 3.68 4.49
C SER A 518 -28.32 2.71 3.88
N SER A 519 -28.00 1.63 4.61
CA SER A 519 -26.92 0.69 4.28
C SER A 519 -27.43 -0.74 4.07
N SER A 520 -26.61 -1.61 3.50
CA SER A 520 -26.97 -3.01 3.24
C SER A 520 -25.86 -4.00 3.56
N PHE A 521 -26.27 -5.17 4.07
CA PHE A 521 -25.41 -6.30 4.43
C PHE A 521 -26.00 -7.54 3.77
N ASN A 522 -25.32 -8.04 2.74
CA ASN A 522 -25.80 -9.17 1.94
C ASN A 522 -24.77 -10.31 1.91
N GLY A 523 -25.18 -11.53 2.29
CA GLY A 523 -24.35 -12.71 2.10
C GLY A 523 -23.12 -12.79 3.00
N ASN A 524 -23.08 -12.06 4.11
CA ASN A 524 -21.92 -12.08 5.01
C ASN A 524 -21.98 -13.30 5.93
N THR A 525 -20.81 -13.85 6.29
CA THR A 525 -20.71 -15.14 6.98
C THR A 525 -19.76 -15.11 8.17
N ALA A 526 -20.15 -15.74 9.27
CA ALA A 526 -19.29 -15.95 10.44
C ALA A 526 -19.41 -17.39 10.97
N THR A 527 -18.30 -18.07 11.28
CA THR A 527 -18.39 -19.39 11.94
C THR A 527 -18.67 -19.31 13.44
N GLY A 528 -18.57 -18.13 14.04
CA GLY A 528 -19.06 -17.80 15.38
C GLY A 528 -20.39 -17.06 15.30
N SER A 529 -20.46 -15.86 15.88
CA SER A 529 -21.69 -15.07 16.02
C SER A 529 -21.72 -13.82 15.14
N GLY A 530 -22.91 -13.36 14.77
CA GLY A 530 -23.10 -12.14 14.00
C GLY A 530 -22.69 -12.32 12.54
N GLY A 531 -23.53 -12.95 11.73
CA GLY A 531 -23.20 -13.24 10.33
C GLY A 531 -22.92 -11.97 9.53
N ALA A 532 -23.58 -10.86 9.87
CA ALA A 532 -23.16 -9.52 9.46
C ALA A 532 -22.43 -8.77 10.58
N LEU A 533 -23.09 -8.60 11.73
CA LEU A 533 -22.63 -7.71 12.82
C LEU A 533 -22.45 -8.48 14.12
N PHE A 534 -21.28 -8.33 14.73
CA PHE A 534 -21.01 -8.73 16.10
C PHE A 534 -20.70 -7.49 16.96
N LEU A 535 -21.49 -7.30 18.01
CA LEU A 535 -21.43 -6.08 18.82
C LEU A 535 -21.31 -6.43 20.31
N ASN A 536 -20.28 -5.89 20.96
CA ASN A 536 -20.19 -5.92 22.43
C ASN A 536 -21.05 -4.84 23.10
N ASP A 537 -21.62 -3.93 22.30
CA ASP A 537 -22.49 -2.85 22.74
C ASP A 537 -23.75 -2.78 21.85
N VAL A 538 -24.26 -1.57 21.56
CA VAL A 538 -25.52 -1.34 20.85
C VAL A 538 -25.38 -0.94 19.39
N ILE A 539 -26.48 -1.16 18.67
CA ILE A 539 -26.70 -0.68 17.30
C ILE A 539 -27.79 0.39 17.26
N MET A 540 -27.54 1.43 16.46
CA MET A 540 -28.55 2.37 15.97
C MET A 540 -28.62 2.24 14.45
N ALA A 541 -29.59 1.49 13.95
CA ALA A 541 -29.78 1.25 12.51
C ALA A 541 -31.03 1.96 12.00
N ASN A 542 -30.87 2.80 10.98
CA ASN A 542 -31.96 3.46 10.27
C ASN A 542 -31.93 3.09 8.78
N GLU A 543 -33.01 2.53 8.26
CA GLU A 543 -33.13 2.14 6.83
C GLU A 543 -32.03 1.16 6.40
N VAL A 544 -31.74 0.15 7.23
CA VAL A 544 -30.68 -0.84 6.97
C VAL A 544 -31.26 -2.19 6.55
N ASN A 545 -30.68 -2.79 5.52
CA ASN A 545 -31.06 -4.12 5.03
C ASN A 545 -30.01 -5.17 5.41
N PHE A 546 -30.44 -6.26 6.04
CA PHE A 546 -29.65 -7.46 6.31
C PHE A 546 -30.26 -8.64 5.57
N THR A 547 -29.58 -9.15 4.56
CA THR A 547 -30.09 -10.23 3.71
C THR A 547 -29.09 -11.37 3.57
N ASN A 548 -29.53 -12.63 3.64
CA ASN A 548 -28.68 -13.80 3.38
C ASN A 548 -27.43 -13.89 4.26
N ASN A 549 -27.44 -13.34 5.48
CA ASN A 549 -26.28 -13.43 6.37
C ASN A 549 -26.37 -14.71 7.22
N ASP A 550 -25.22 -15.35 7.44
CA ASP A 550 -25.14 -16.67 8.07
C ASP A 550 -24.14 -16.67 9.23
N ALA A 551 -24.56 -17.17 10.38
CA ALA A 551 -23.71 -17.37 11.55
C ALA A 551 -23.85 -18.79 12.08
N ALA A 552 -22.76 -19.53 12.29
CA ALA A 552 -22.93 -20.90 12.80
C ALA A 552 -23.44 -20.94 14.26
N ALA A 553 -23.17 -19.91 15.07
CA ALA A 553 -23.61 -19.81 16.46
C ALA A 553 -24.85 -18.92 16.63
N ASN A 554 -24.68 -17.62 16.86
CA ASN A 554 -25.76 -16.74 17.30
C ASN A 554 -25.91 -15.53 16.38
N GLY A 555 -27.14 -15.11 16.10
CA GLY A 555 -27.43 -13.87 15.37
C GLY A 555 -27.04 -13.96 13.90
N GLY A 556 -27.93 -14.51 13.07
CA GLY A 556 -27.61 -14.71 11.63
C GLY A 556 -27.30 -13.40 10.92
N ALA A 557 -28.03 -12.33 11.24
CA ALA A 557 -27.62 -10.98 10.89
C ALA A 557 -26.81 -10.33 12.01
N ILE A 558 -27.41 -10.22 13.20
CA ILE A 558 -26.90 -9.36 14.28
C ILE A 558 -26.77 -10.16 15.57
N TYR A 559 -25.58 -10.10 16.16
CA TYR A 559 -25.33 -10.45 17.54
C TYR A 559 -25.03 -9.19 18.36
N SER A 560 -25.67 -9.04 19.51
CA SER A 560 -25.39 -7.97 20.48
C SER A 560 -25.35 -8.51 21.91
N SER A 561 -24.34 -8.13 22.68
CA SER A 561 -24.21 -8.45 24.11
C SER A 561 -24.21 -7.22 25.02
N GLY A 562 -24.47 -6.03 24.47
CA GLY A 562 -24.53 -4.77 25.21
C GLY A 562 -25.66 -4.73 26.24
N ILE A 563 -25.64 -3.70 27.11
CA ILE A 563 -26.66 -3.49 28.16
C ILE A 563 -27.64 -2.36 27.85
N PHE A 564 -27.32 -1.50 26.88
CA PHE A 564 -28.20 -0.44 26.42
C PHE A 564 -29.15 -0.95 25.32
N PRO A 565 -30.27 -0.27 25.03
CA PRO A 565 -31.17 -0.72 23.97
C PRO A 565 -30.57 -0.58 22.56
N SER A 566 -30.77 -1.60 21.73
CA SER A 566 -30.52 -1.57 20.30
C SER A 566 -31.75 -1.06 19.54
N TYR A 567 -31.57 -0.05 18.68
CA TYR A 567 -32.65 0.61 17.94
C TYR A 567 -32.57 0.29 16.46
N LEU A 568 -33.61 -0.31 15.91
CA LEU A 568 -33.73 -0.57 14.48
C LEU A 568 -35.01 0.09 13.94
N VAL A 569 -34.83 1.07 13.07
CA VAL A 569 -35.90 1.87 12.46
C VAL A 569 -35.89 1.64 10.96
N ALA A 570 -37.04 1.30 10.38
CA ALA A 570 -37.17 1.01 8.96
C ALA A 570 -36.18 -0.07 8.46
N ALA A 571 -35.80 -1.00 9.34
CA ALA A 571 -34.83 -2.04 9.02
C ALA A 571 -35.52 -3.24 8.36
N ARG A 572 -34.79 -3.95 7.49
CA ARG A 572 -35.24 -5.20 6.88
C ARG A 572 -34.26 -6.32 7.16
N LEU A 573 -34.69 -7.37 7.83
CA LEU A 573 -33.89 -8.57 8.11
C LEU A 573 -34.54 -9.74 7.37
N THR A 574 -33.89 -10.24 6.33
CA THR A 574 -34.45 -11.24 5.43
C THR A 574 -33.51 -12.42 5.17
N ASN A 575 -34.01 -13.65 5.31
CA ASN A 575 -33.25 -14.86 4.95
C ASN A 575 -31.89 -14.97 5.66
N ASN A 576 -31.83 -14.62 6.94
CA ASN A 576 -30.62 -14.80 7.74
C ASN A 576 -30.70 -16.09 8.57
N THR A 577 -29.57 -16.74 8.79
CA THR A 577 -29.52 -18.09 9.40
C THR A 577 -28.54 -18.15 10.56
N ALA A 578 -28.96 -18.78 11.67
CA ALA A 578 -28.08 -19.09 12.80
C ALA A 578 -28.50 -20.31 13.62
N SER A 579 -27.74 -20.69 14.66
CA SER A 579 -28.23 -21.66 15.65
C SER A 579 -29.24 -21.04 16.61
N PHE A 580 -29.01 -19.79 17.02
CA PHE A 580 -29.91 -19.01 17.87
C PHE A 580 -30.10 -17.60 17.29
N GLY A 581 -31.35 -17.12 17.21
CA GLY A 581 -31.63 -15.78 16.68
C GLY A 581 -31.33 -15.68 15.19
N GLY A 582 -32.17 -16.26 14.33
CA GLY A 582 -31.92 -16.32 12.89
C GLY A 582 -31.71 -14.93 12.28
N GLY A 583 -32.52 -13.95 12.70
CA GLY A 583 -32.25 -12.54 12.44
C GLY A 583 -31.31 -11.92 13.50
N ILE A 584 -31.81 -11.80 14.73
CA ILE A 584 -31.11 -11.10 15.83
C ILE A 584 -30.96 -12.04 17.03
N TYR A 585 -29.77 -12.07 17.60
CA TYR A 585 -29.52 -12.56 18.94
C TYR A 585 -29.06 -11.41 19.84
N SER A 586 -29.77 -11.16 20.93
CA SER A 586 -29.38 -10.23 21.97
C SER A 586 -29.31 -10.93 23.33
N GLU A 587 -28.13 -10.93 23.95
CA GLU A 587 -27.94 -11.57 25.25
C GLU A 587 -28.52 -10.74 26.40
N ASN A 588 -28.16 -9.45 26.46
CA ASN A 588 -28.45 -8.57 27.59
C ASN A 588 -29.17 -7.26 27.18
N SER A 589 -29.23 -6.95 25.88
CA SER A 589 -29.84 -5.69 25.43
C SER A 589 -31.30 -5.84 25.08
N LYS A 590 -32.08 -4.80 25.37
CA LYS A 590 -33.40 -4.60 24.80
C LYS A 590 -33.29 -4.33 23.31
N VAL A 591 -34.14 -4.97 22.50
CA VAL A 591 -34.25 -4.68 21.06
C VAL A 591 -35.52 -3.90 20.79
N GLU A 592 -35.41 -2.76 20.12
CA GLU A 592 -36.55 -1.96 19.70
C GLU A 592 -36.65 -1.90 18.17
N LEU A 593 -37.74 -2.45 17.63
CA LEU A 593 -38.06 -2.47 16.22
C LEU A 593 -39.18 -1.47 15.91
N TYR A 594 -38.91 -0.52 15.02
CA TYR A 594 -39.89 0.45 14.54
C TYR A 594 -39.98 0.41 13.03
N ASN A 595 -41.19 0.37 12.46
CA ASN A 595 -41.41 0.41 11.00
C ASN A 595 -40.61 -0.65 10.22
N SER A 596 -40.31 -1.79 10.85
CA SER A 596 -39.30 -2.75 10.38
C SER A 596 -39.94 -4.05 9.91
N ILE A 597 -39.20 -4.83 9.11
CA ILE A 597 -39.64 -6.13 8.59
C ILE A 597 -38.58 -7.19 8.91
N VAL A 598 -38.98 -8.24 9.62
CA VAL A 598 -38.14 -9.40 9.93
C VAL A 598 -38.79 -10.63 9.34
N GLN A 599 -38.23 -11.15 8.24
CA GLN A 599 -38.85 -12.23 7.49
C GLN A 599 -37.90 -13.31 7.01
N ASP A 600 -38.43 -14.52 6.83
CA ASP A 600 -37.71 -15.65 6.21
C ASP A 600 -36.41 -16.04 6.94
N ASN A 601 -36.21 -15.64 8.20
CA ASN A 601 -35.01 -15.97 8.95
C ASN A 601 -35.13 -17.36 9.62
N GLU A 602 -34.03 -18.08 9.73
CA GLU A 602 -34.00 -19.45 10.26
C GLU A 602 -33.03 -19.58 11.45
N ALA A 603 -33.51 -20.11 12.56
CA ALA A 603 -32.67 -20.54 13.68
C ALA A 603 -32.75 -22.06 13.84
N PHE A 604 -31.64 -22.77 13.96
CA PHE A 604 -31.66 -24.22 14.18
C PHE A 604 -32.29 -24.61 15.53
N SER A 605 -32.23 -23.75 16.54
CA SER A 605 -32.72 -24.04 17.89
C SER A 605 -33.82 -23.09 18.34
N LYS A 606 -33.50 -21.81 18.55
CA LYS A 606 -34.43 -20.86 19.18
C LYS A 606 -34.43 -19.50 18.49
N GLY A 607 -35.62 -18.89 18.40
CA GLY A 607 -35.79 -17.50 17.96
C GLY A 607 -35.51 -17.36 16.47
N GLY A 608 -36.41 -17.87 15.61
CA GLY A 608 -36.20 -17.86 14.16
C GLY A 608 -36.01 -16.43 13.64
N ALA A 609 -36.79 -15.49 14.16
CA ALA A 609 -36.58 -14.07 13.91
C ALA A 609 -35.63 -13.47 14.95
N LEU A 610 -36.01 -13.52 16.23
CA LEU A 610 -35.28 -12.90 17.33
C LEU A 610 -35.15 -13.83 18.53
N TYR A 611 -33.94 -13.87 19.11
CA TYR A 611 -33.68 -14.39 20.44
C TYR A 611 -33.20 -13.24 21.33
N VAL A 612 -33.98 -12.84 22.32
CA VAL A 612 -33.73 -11.58 23.06
C VAL A 612 -34.15 -11.67 24.53
N GLN A 613 -33.58 -10.82 25.39
CA GLN A 613 -34.07 -10.69 26.76
C GLN A 613 -35.33 -9.81 26.85
N GLN A 614 -35.36 -8.71 26.11
CA GLN A 614 -36.48 -7.76 26.08
C GLN A 614 -36.70 -7.26 24.65
N VAL A 615 -37.96 -7.03 24.28
CA VAL A 615 -38.29 -6.52 22.95
C VAL A 615 -39.44 -5.52 22.97
N VAL A 616 -39.30 -4.47 22.17
CA VAL A 616 -40.38 -3.57 21.76
C VAL A 616 -40.53 -3.71 20.26
N VAL A 617 -41.75 -3.95 19.79
CA VAL A 617 -42.06 -3.97 18.37
C VAL A 617 -43.23 -3.04 18.12
N ARG A 618 -43.02 -2.05 17.24
CA ARG A 618 -44.05 -1.07 16.85
C ARG A 618 -44.09 -0.92 15.34
N ASN A 619 -45.29 -0.91 14.79
CA ASN A 619 -45.58 -0.77 13.36
C ASN A 619 -44.67 -1.64 12.47
N SER A 620 -44.42 -2.88 12.89
CA SER A 620 -43.43 -3.76 12.25
C SER A 620 -44.04 -5.12 11.93
N VAL A 621 -43.40 -5.86 11.02
CA VAL A 621 -43.86 -7.16 10.55
C VAL A 621 -42.81 -8.23 10.86
N ILE A 622 -43.21 -9.31 11.53
CA ILE A 622 -42.38 -10.50 11.75
C ILE A 622 -43.06 -11.70 11.11
N LYS A 623 -42.53 -12.21 9.99
CA LYS A 623 -43.21 -13.27 9.22
C LYS A 623 -42.32 -14.34 8.63
N CYS A 624 -42.84 -15.55 8.43
CA CYS A 624 -42.12 -16.62 7.73
C CYS A 624 -40.77 -17.01 8.33
N ASN A 625 -40.53 -16.71 9.60
CA ASN A 625 -39.30 -17.11 10.29
C ASN A 625 -39.45 -18.51 10.88
N LYS A 626 -38.36 -19.25 11.02
CA LYS A 626 -38.36 -20.68 11.36
C LYS A 626 -37.42 -20.99 12.51
N ALA A 627 -37.88 -21.80 13.47
CA ALA A 627 -37.02 -22.39 14.51
C ALA A 627 -37.62 -23.67 15.10
N ILE A 628 -36.86 -24.40 15.93
CA ILE A 628 -37.48 -25.46 16.75
C ILE A 628 -38.37 -24.81 17.82
N ILE A 629 -37.86 -23.79 18.51
CA ILE A 629 -38.58 -23.09 19.60
C ILE A 629 -38.64 -21.58 19.30
N GLY A 630 -39.85 -21.00 19.32
CA GLY A 630 -40.02 -19.57 19.03
C GLY A 630 -39.69 -19.23 17.58
N GLY A 631 -40.51 -19.70 16.64
CA GLY A 631 -40.35 -19.45 15.20
C GLY A 631 -40.20 -17.98 14.86
N ALA A 632 -40.97 -17.12 15.54
CA ALA A 632 -40.75 -15.67 15.54
C ALA A 632 -39.79 -15.25 16.66
N LEU A 633 -40.22 -15.39 17.93
CA LEU A 633 -39.55 -14.80 19.07
C LEU A 633 -39.22 -15.86 20.13
N ALA A 634 -37.98 -15.84 20.64
CA ALA A 634 -37.58 -16.54 21.86
C ALA A 634 -37.10 -15.51 22.89
N ILE A 635 -37.78 -15.45 24.05
CA ILE A 635 -37.61 -14.40 25.04
C ILE A 635 -37.17 -15.00 26.38
N THR A 636 -36.10 -14.46 26.94
CA THR A 636 -35.53 -14.93 28.23
C THR A 636 -35.81 -14.00 29.40
N GLY A 637 -36.17 -12.74 29.14
CA GLY A 637 -36.55 -11.77 30.17
C GLY A 637 -38.05 -11.55 30.25
N VAL A 638 -38.44 -10.43 30.87
CA VAL A 638 -39.82 -10.18 31.34
C VAL A 638 -40.56 -9.04 30.62
N VAL A 639 -39.92 -8.34 29.68
CA VAL A 639 -40.54 -7.19 29.00
C VAL A 639 -40.75 -7.45 27.51
N VAL A 640 -42.01 -7.49 27.11
CA VAL A 640 -42.45 -7.56 25.72
C VAL A 640 -43.55 -6.52 25.52
N ASP A 641 -43.25 -5.49 24.72
CA ASP A 641 -44.21 -4.46 24.33
C ASP A 641 -44.48 -4.60 22.82
N LEU A 642 -45.60 -5.23 22.50
CA LEU A 642 -46.12 -5.35 21.14
C LEU A 642 -47.37 -4.47 21.06
N ASP A 643 -47.35 -3.45 20.22
CA ASP A 643 -48.55 -2.65 19.98
C ASP A 643 -49.50 -3.31 18.96
N ASN A 644 -50.73 -2.80 18.89
CA ASN A 644 -51.75 -3.27 17.93
C ASN A 644 -51.40 -3.01 16.46
N THR A 645 -50.26 -2.38 16.17
CA THR A 645 -49.77 -2.13 14.81
C THR A 645 -48.71 -3.15 14.37
N THR A 646 -48.31 -4.04 15.28
CA THR A 646 -47.36 -5.13 15.00
C THR A 646 -48.06 -6.36 14.42
N ARG A 647 -47.50 -6.93 13.35
CA ARG A 647 -48.02 -8.14 12.69
C ARG A 647 -47.02 -9.29 12.77
N ILE A 648 -47.35 -10.32 13.54
CA ILE A 648 -46.57 -11.57 13.64
C ILE A 648 -47.36 -12.67 12.94
N THR A 649 -46.91 -13.15 11.78
CA THR A 649 -47.72 -14.04 10.93
C THR A 649 -46.90 -15.12 10.25
N SER A 650 -47.46 -16.31 10.06
CA SER A 650 -46.87 -17.40 9.25
C SER A 650 -45.44 -17.80 9.66
N ASN A 651 -45.07 -17.65 10.93
CA ASN A 651 -43.80 -18.17 11.42
C ASN A 651 -43.94 -19.68 11.72
N ASN A 652 -42.83 -20.43 11.65
CA ASN A 652 -42.82 -21.87 11.84
C ASN A 652 -41.88 -22.25 12.99
N GLY A 653 -42.42 -22.25 14.20
CA GLY A 653 -41.80 -22.90 15.34
C GLY A 653 -42.39 -24.28 15.57
N ILE A 654 -41.57 -25.34 15.66
CA ILE A 654 -42.07 -26.68 16.03
C ILE A 654 -42.81 -26.63 17.38
N CYS A 655 -42.28 -25.84 18.31
CA CYS A 655 -42.78 -25.71 19.67
C CYS A 655 -43.66 -24.48 19.92
N SER A 656 -43.46 -23.37 19.18
CA SER A 656 -44.27 -22.14 19.30
C SER A 656 -43.81 -21.06 18.33
N ASN A 657 -44.69 -20.11 17.99
CA ASN A 657 -44.28 -18.88 17.31
C ASN A 657 -43.60 -17.89 18.27
N ILE A 658 -44.08 -17.76 19.50
CA ILE A 658 -43.46 -16.98 20.57
C ILE A 658 -43.18 -17.90 21.77
N TYR A 659 -41.95 -17.87 22.30
CA TYR A 659 -41.52 -18.67 23.45
C TYR A 659 -40.98 -17.79 24.58
N PHE A 660 -41.40 -18.06 25.82
CA PHE A 660 -40.89 -17.42 27.03
C PHE A 660 -40.22 -18.43 27.96
N GLN A 661 -38.94 -18.21 28.30
CA GLN A 661 -38.16 -19.13 29.15
C GLN A 661 -38.52 -19.06 30.64
N SER A 662 -39.07 -17.94 31.11
CA SER A 662 -39.58 -17.75 32.47
C SER A 662 -41.07 -17.39 32.40
N GLY A 663 -41.93 -18.22 32.98
CA GLY A 663 -43.40 -18.10 32.88
C GLY A 663 -43.99 -16.82 33.47
N LEU A 664 -43.91 -15.71 32.74
CA LEU A 664 -44.48 -14.41 33.11
C LEU A 664 -45.40 -13.85 32.01
N ALA A 665 -46.39 -13.11 32.49
CA ALA A 665 -47.53 -12.58 31.75
C ALA A 665 -47.12 -11.51 30.73
N CYS A 666 -47.79 -11.51 29.57
CA CYS A 666 -47.89 -10.32 28.74
C CYS A 666 -48.50 -9.20 29.61
N GLU A 667 -47.78 -8.10 29.85
CA GLU A 667 -48.40 -6.96 30.54
C GLU A 667 -49.49 -6.35 29.64
N ASP A 668 -50.62 -6.03 30.27
CA ASP A 668 -51.88 -5.60 29.69
C ASP A 668 -51.75 -4.34 28.79
N GLY A 669 -51.35 -4.54 27.53
CA GLY A 669 -51.50 -3.58 26.43
C GLY A 669 -52.29 -4.15 25.24
N LEU A 670 -52.53 -5.46 25.27
CA LEU A 670 -53.25 -6.18 24.25
C LEU A 670 -54.71 -6.26 24.68
N GLY A 671 -55.63 -5.68 23.91
CA GLY A 671 -57.02 -6.10 24.00
C GLY A 671 -57.09 -7.63 23.87
N ASP A 672 -58.00 -8.25 24.61
CA ASP A 672 -58.13 -9.69 24.92
C ASP A 672 -58.03 -10.70 23.74
N ASP A 673 -57.84 -10.27 22.49
CA ASP A 673 -57.87 -11.09 21.27
C ASP A 673 -56.50 -11.54 20.71
N TYR A 674 -55.35 -11.08 21.23
CA TYR A 674 -54.04 -11.27 20.56
C TYR A 674 -52.97 -12.11 21.29
N CYS A 675 -53.17 -12.51 22.56
CA CYS A 675 -52.21 -13.34 23.29
C CYS A 675 -52.87 -14.56 23.94
N ASP A 676 -53.54 -15.38 23.14
CA ASP A 676 -54.11 -16.64 23.63
C ASP A 676 -53.00 -17.72 23.65
N CYS A 677 -52.30 -17.80 24.78
CA CYS A 677 -51.21 -18.75 24.99
C CYS A 677 -51.78 -20.14 25.31
N ALA A 678 -51.87 -21.02 24.31
CA ALA A 678 -52.39 -22.37 24.47
C ALA A 678 -51.30 -23.35 24.91
N PHE A 679 -51.55 -24.08 26.01
CA PHE A 679 -50.68 -25.17 26.48
C PHE A 679 -51.28 -26.52 26.11
N THR A 680 -50.60 -27.32 25.30
CA THR A 680 -50.94 -28.75 25.15
C THR A 680 -49.97 -29.60 25.96
N ALA A 681 -50.46 -30.70 26.54
CA ALA A 681 -49.64 -31.63 27.32
C ALA A 681 -48.51 -32.28 26.48
N GLN A 682 -48.70 -32.37 25.16
CA GLN A 682 -47.70 -32.88 24.22
C GLN A 682 -46.59 -31.84 23.96
N MET A 683 -46.93 -30.56 23.79
CA MET A 683 -45.95 -29.47 23.66
C MET A 683 -45.10 -29.29 24.93
N LEU A 684 -45.68 -29.43 26.12
CA LEU A 684 -44.92 -29.39 27.38
C LEU A 684 -43.90 -30.54 27.51
N ALA A 685 -44.20 -31.71 26.93
CA ALA A 685 -43.32 -32.87 26.95
C ALA A 685 -42.17 -32.78 25.92
N GLU A 686 -42.41 -32.15 24.76
CA GLU A 686 -41.43 -32.00 23.68
C GLU A 686 -40.58 -30.72 23.80
N CYS A 687 -41.10 -29.67 24.46
CA CYS A 687 -40.55 -28.30 24.40
C CYS A 687 -40.11 -27.70 25.76
N GLY A 688 -40.35 -28.40 26.89
CA GLY A 688 -39.93 -28.00 28.24
C GLY A 688 -40.85 -27.01 28.98
N ASN A 689 -40.43 -26.56 30.18
CA ASN A 689 -41.22 -25.74 31.12
C ASN A 689 -41.23 -24.22 30.80
N GLY A 690 -41.80 -23.81 29.66
CA GLY A 690 -41.93 -22.38 29.28
C GLY A 690 -43.35 -21.99 28.80
N ALA A 691 -43.65 -20.69 28.74
CA ALA A 691 -44.93 -20.21 28.19
C ALA A 691 -44.85 -20.10 26.65
N VAL A 692 -45.90 -20.60 25.98
CA VAL A 692 -46.00 -20.71 24.52
C VAL A 692 -47.20 -19.91 24.05
N CYS A 693 -46.98 -18.94 23.16
CA CYS A 693 -48.05 -18.11 22.60
C CYS A 693 -48.02 -18.17 21.06
N ASP A 694 -49.21 -18.30 20.47
CA ASP A 694 -49.40 -18.36 19.02
C ASP A 694 -50.36 -17.23 18.62
N ILE A 695 -49.84 -16.19 17.97
CA ILE A 695 -50.64 -15.03 17.55
C ILE A 695 -51.12 -15.32 16.11
N GLU A 696 -52.45 -15.38 15.95
CA GLU A 696 -53.26 -15.70 14.75
C GLU A 696 -53.50 -17.18 14.38
N ALA A 697 -54.51 -17.78 15.04
CA ALA A 697 -55.36 -18.86 14.50
C ALA A 697 -56.86 -18.46 14.35
N THR A 698 -57.26 -17.22 14.66
CA THR A 698 -58.67 -16.85 14.89
C THR A 698 -59.28 -15.84 13.90
N LYS A 699 -58.82 -15.80 12.64
CA LYS A 699 -59.65 -15.30 11.52
C LYS A 699 -59.57 -16.23 10.30
N PRO A 700 -60.70 -16.56 9.66
CA PRO A 700 -60.71 -17.42 8.48
C PRO A 700 -59.95 -16.72 7.34
N PHE A 701 -59.06 -17.49 6.70
CA PHE A 701 -58.25 -17.14 5.55
C PHE A 701 -58.96 -16.19 4.57
N THR A 702 -58.48 -14.95 4.47
CA THR A 702 -58.66 -14.10 3.30
C THR A 702 -57.29 -13.71 2.75
N THR A 703 -56.79 -14.53 1.83
CA THR A 703 -55.89 -14.22 0.69
C THR A 703 -54.56 -13.49 0.85
N ASP A 704 -54.10 -13.06 2.03
CA ASP A 704 -52.82 -12.34 2.12
C ASP A 704 -51.61 -13.27 2.32
N VAL A 705 -51.00 -13.60 1.16
CA VAL A 705 -49.61 -14.02 0.89
C VAL A 705 -49.04 -15.20 1.71
N PRO A 706 -49.09 -16.45 1.20
CA PRO A 706 -48.37 -17.57 1.81
C PRO A 706 -46.85 -17.34 1.75
N CYS A 707 -46.11 -17.82 2.77
CA CYS A 707 -44.65 -17.93 2.71
C CYS A 707 -44.29 -18.67 1.42
N LEU A 708 -43.54 -18.03 0.53
CA LEU A 708 -43.20 -18.60 -0.77
C LEU A 708 -42.27 -19.81 -0.54
N CYS A 709 -42.75 -21.02 -0.85
CA CYS A 709 -41.87 -22.17 -0.94
C CYS A 709 -40.91 -22.01 -2.14
N PRO A 710 -39.65 -22.48 -2.05
CA PRO A 710 -38.72 -22.50 -3.18
C PRO A 710 -39.34 -23.17 -4.42
N GLU A 711 -38.91 -22.79 -5.64
CA GLU A 711 -39.39 -23.43 -6.88
C GLU A 711 -39.26 -24.96 -6.79
N GLY A 712 -40.36 -25.67 -7.06
CA GLY A 712 -40.45 -27.15 -6.96
C GLY A 712 -41.00 -27.69 -5.63
N TRP A 713 -41.41 -26.83 -4.71
CA TRP A 713 -41.92 -27.20 -3.38
C TRP A 713 -43.29 -26.58 -3.10
N PHE A 714 -44.15 -27.29 -2.35
CA PHE A 714 -45.49 -26.80 -1.96
C PHE A 714 -45.62 -26.64 -0.44
N LEU A 715 -46.36 -25.62 0.00
CA LEU A 715 -46.62 -25.33 1.41
C LEU A 715 -47.69 -26.28 1.97
N ASN A 716 -47.34 -27.09 2.97
CA ASN A 716 -48.31 -27.88 3.72
C ASN A 716 -49.09 -26.97 4.67
N THR A 717 -50.38 -26.78 4.40
CA THR A 717 -51.29 -25.94 5.21
C THR A 717 -51.57 -26.46 6.62
N ALA A 718 -51.18 -27.71 6.94
CA ALA A 718 -51.35 -28.31 8.26
C ALA A 718 -50.08 -28.26 9.13
N GLY A 719 -48.96 -27.72 8.64
CA GLY A 719 -47.71 -27.68 9.41
C GLY A 719 -46.61 -26.75 8.90
N GLY A 720 -46.92 -25.85 7.97
CA GLY A 720 -45.97 -24.85 7.45
C GLY A 720 -44.71 -25.43 6.77
N LEU A 721 -44.71 -26.72 6.45
CA LEU A 721 -43.57 -27.43 5.87
C LEU A 721 -43.64 -27.35 4.34
N CYS A 722 -42.60 -26.88 3.68
CA CYS A 722 -42.46 -27.04 2.23
C CYS A 722 -42.13 -28.51 1.93
N ILE A 723 -42.90 -29.15 1.04
CA ILE A 723 -42.72 -30.55 0.62
C ILE A 723 -42.23 -30.57 -0.84
N PRO A 724 -41.20 -31.37 -1.18
CA PRO A 724 -40.72 -31.46 -2.56
C PRO A 724 -41.76 -32.16 -3.44
N CYS A 725 -42.14 -31.50 -4.55
CA CYS A 725 -43.04 -32.08 -5.55
C CYS A 725 -42.28 -33.16 -6.34
N SER A 726 -42.37 -34.42 -5.90
CA SER A 726 -41.78 -35.55 -6.62
C SER A 726 -42.70 -36.14 -7.71
N THR A 727 -43.92 -35.61 -7.92
CA THR A 727 -44.89 -36.23 -8.85
C THR A 727 -45.87 -35.29 -9.57
N CYS A 728 -45.84 -33.97 -9.38
CA CYS A 728 -46.82 -33.06 -9.98
C CYS A 728 -46.37 -32.56 -11.36
N GLY A 729 -46.62 -33.36 -12.40
CA GLY A 729 -46.70 -32.83 -13.76
C GLY A 729 -47.94 -31.94 -13.91
N THR A 730 -47.74 -30.73 -14.44
CA THR A 730 -48.71 -29.69 -14.88
C THR A 730 -48.99 -28.50 -13.94
N SER A 731 -49.21 -27.37 -14.62
CA SER A 731 -49.12 -25.96 -14.22
C SER A 731 -50.16 -25.47 -13.20
N ALA A 732 -49.73 -24.51 -12.39
CA ALA A 732 -50.52 -23.72 -11.45
C ALA A 732 -51.79 -23.13 -12.11
N SER A 733 -52.97 -23.52 -11.60
CA SER A 733 -54.18 -22.66 -11.56
C SER A 733 -55.45 -23.37 -11.03
N GLN A 734 -55.46 -24.67 -10.74
CA GLN A 734 -56.70 -25.35 -10.31
C GLN A 734 -56.46 -26.44 -9.25
N ALA A 735 -56.55 -26.07 -7.97
CA ALA A 735 -56.81 -27.02 -6.89
C ALA A 735 -57.52 -26.30 -5.74
N SER A 736 -58.82 -26.03 -5.92
CA SER A 736 -59.73 -25.66 -4.83
C SER A 736 -60.21 -26.91 -4.10
N THR A 737 -60.05 -26.90 -2.77
CA THR A 737 -60.72 -27.74 -1.75
C THR A 737 -60.57 -29.26 -1.87
N LEU A 738 -59.84 -29.88 -0.92
CA LEU A 738 -59.96 -31.31 -0.61
C LEU A 738 -60.06 -31.50 0.92
N ASN A 739 -61.25 -31.22 1.46
CA ASN A 739 -61.75 -31.92 2.66
C ASN A 739 -62.22 -33.29 2.17
N ASP A 740 -61.42 -34.33 2.40
CA ASP A 740 -61.83 -35.73 2.55
C ASP A 740 -60.60 -36.62 2.35
N PHE A 741 -59.91 -37.00 3.43
CA PHE A 741 -59.27 -38.31 3.58
C PHE A 741 -58.96 -38.56 5.06
N MET A 742 -59.99 -39.07 5.74
CA MET A 742 -59.86 -39.81 7.00
C MET A 742 -59.26 -41.19 6.72
N PHE A 743 -58.01 -41.41 7.11
CA PHE A 743 -57.38 -42.67 7.54
C PHE A 743 -56.02 -42.25 8.14
N GLY A 744 -55.49 -42.69 9.27
CA GLY A 744 -55.80 -43.73 10.24
C GLY A 744 -54.50 -43.87 11.04
N THR A 745 -54.58 -43.84 12.36
CA THR A 745 -53.43 -43.93 13.28
C THR A 745 -52.72 -45.29 13.17
N SER A 746 -51.65 -45.37 12.37
CA SER A 746 -50.53 -46.31 12.51
C SER A 746 -49.62 -46.21 11.28
N ASP A 747 -48.44 -45.58 11.37
CA ASP A 747 -47.24 -45.95 10.58
C ASP A 747 -45.98 -45.07 10.79
N ILE A 748 -45.97 -44.13 11.74
CA ILE A 748 -44.74 -43.37 12.08
C ILE A 748 -43.69 -44.20 12.86
N PHE A 749 -44.00 -45.43 13.26
CA PHE A 749 -43.07 -46.29 14.02
C PHE A 749 -42.19 -47.24 13.18
N LYS A 750 -42.05 -47.04 11.86
CA LYS A 750 -41.28 -47.97 10.99
C LYS A 750 -40.13 -47.37 10.18
N HIS A 751 -39.77 -46.10 10.34
CA HIS A 751 -38.64 -45.50 9.60
C HIS A 751 -37.47 -45.02 10.47
N LEU A 752 -37.50 -45.25 11.79
CA LEU A 752 -36.40 -44.90 12.70
C LEU A 752 -35.52 -46.10 13.12
N THR A 753 -35.44 -47.15 12.29
CA THR A 753 -34.59 -48.33 12.58
C THR A 753 -33.94 -48.87 11.32
N MET A 754 -33.17 -48.04 10.60
CA MET A 754 -32.33 -48.55 9.51
C MET A 754 -31.14 -47.65 9.15
N LEU A 755 -30.39 -47.10 10.11
CA LEU A 755 -29.12 -46.40 9.78
C LEU A 755 -28.00 -46.45 10.83
N LEU A 756 -28.06 -47.36 11.81
CA LEU A 756 -26.90 -47.70 12.64
C LEU A 756 -26.79 -49.22 12.77
N THR A 757 -25.59 -49.74 12.50
CA THR A 757 -25.09 -51.13 12.54
C THR A 757 -25.35 -52.03 11.33
N LYS A 758 -24.45 -51.93 10.34
CA LYS A 758 -23.84 -53.13 9.75
C LYS A 758 -22.32 -53.00 9.69
N ASN A 759 -21.70 -53.84 10.52
CA ASN A 759 -20.29 -54.00 10.77
C ASN A 759 -19.46 -54.29 9.51
N THR A 760 -18.27 -53.68 9.53
CA THR A 760 -16.96 -54.27 9.24
C THR A 760 -16.89 -55.78 8.91
N SER A 761 -16.20 -56.05 7.80
CA SER A 761 -15.16 -57.08 7.60
C SER A 761 -15.37 -58.01 6.39
N LYS A 762 -14.50 -57.87 5.38
CA LYS A 762 -13.66 -58.95 4.88
C LYS A 762 -12.48 -58.39 4.07
N ARG A 763 -11.37 -59.13 4.19
CA ARG A 763 -9.95 -58.82 3.96
C ARG A 763 -9.46 -59.33 2.59
N LEU A 764 -8.30 -58.79 2.17
CA LEU A 764 -7.23 -59.34 1.28
C LEU A 764 -7.55 -59.31 -0.24
N ASP A 765 -6.69 -58.81 -1.13
CA ASP A 765 -5.23 -58.98 -1.31
C ASP A 765 -4.55 -57.70 -1.88
N ARG A 766 -3.44 -57.20 -1.30
CA ARG A 766 -1.98 -57.39 -1.63
C ARG A 766 -1.41 -56.52 -2.77
N GLY A 767 -0.33 -55.81 -2.41
CA GLY A 767 0.69 -55.18 -3.29
C GLY A 767 1.03 -53.75 -2.83
N ALA A 768 1.73 -53.52 -1.71
CA ALA A 768 3.19 -53.53 -1.51
C ALA A 768 3.96 -52.35 -2.17
N ALA A 769 4.84 -51.72 -1.35
CA ALA A 769 5.87 -50.68 -1.60
C ALA A 769 5.34 -49.23 -1.68
N ASN A 770 5.77 -48.22 -0.89
CA ASN A 770 6.96 -47.88 -0.09
C ASN A 770 6.53 -46.78 0.95
N ILE A 771 6.65 -46.88 2.29
CA ILE A 771 7.79 -46.56 3.21
C ILE A 771 8.79 -45.53 2.60
N GLN A 772 9.10 -44.33 3.12
CA GLN A 772 9.46 -43.84 4.47
C GLN A 772 9.13 -42.33 4.57
N GLN A 773 8.56 -41.81 5.66
CA GLN A 773 9.24 -41.38 6.92
C GLN A 773 10.42 -40.41 6.71
N HIS A 774 10.23 -39.11 7.02
CA HIS A 774 10.75 -38.44 8.23
C HIS A 774 10.65 -36.90 8.13
N TYR A 775 10.42 -36.30 9.30
CA TYR A 775 10.27 -34.88 9.68
C TYR A 775 8.90 -34.23 9.49
#